data_AF-A0A812PJM2-F1
#
_entry.id   AF-A0A812PJM2-F1
#
_cell.length_a   1.000
_cell.length_b   1.000
_cell.length_c   1.000
_cell.angle_alpha   90.00
_cell.angle_beta   90.00
_cell.angle_gamma   90.00
#
_symmetry.space_group_name_H-M   'P 1'
#
loop_
_entity.id
_entity.type
_entity.pdbx_description
1 polymer ?
#
loop_
_entity_poly.entity_id
_entity_poly.type
_entity_poly.pdbx_seq_one_letter_code
_entity_poly.pdbx_strand_id
1 'polypeptide(L)'
;MLSNVLSQGHGEEVDLAIGSLRLLWASMFMSKGFPHLSISPGLLYECLEYANMFAKLGARVVVVEFADKMLQMLDRELQAALLADLAANNVEILLTTSISTVREVEGSIRGKPSLIVETSRGSFRCECLLSAVGRCGTTEGLGLEKLGVTIGRGKMIQVDENQHTGVANIYAVGDVAGGNLATIGQAQAVRAVRRVFGSGQFTLVDKAVKPFTVWTIPEISWAGLNEQEAEQKKLNFGVVRADYGKTVRGIVSGEPGFLKLIFDRENGKVLGVHICGAQASELINFGADAVDSGTTIFEILQFVFPAVTFHILYNWAAAEAKIRMSGVKSLSGAACWGRLRRSIIRSLELAESEVSFEEAVCAAFRTFDSDGSGFLTSEQLQDAMSSLGLQLDTAAIEEMINEAEQNGDGVIDYMEFLAACKVPDNHPSAQRMSSKIKKMPSTRFASQSYDLLVLGAGPAGVKAALEAAGRGYKVGVVEPKECLTGAPTGAHSKCMRESVMEMKVTWPEIRTMISRVTADAQANAARLLRTFHVDVLPGAASFVDGKTIKLTDTFGNSSNIKTTAVVIATGSKANRLPMIPFDVPGVYDSDTIGEIDYIPRLMVVQGGGIIGLEYANIFAKMGTKVIVVEFADKVLMMLDGDLKAALLSELAANKVDLLLSTAIKSIVKGKGATRGSPVLQVDIGECFLECDCFLSATGRAGCTDNLGLEAVGVKTGRGKMIQVDENQYTGVASIYAVGDVAGGNLATIGQAQAVRAVRKMFGSGQYTLKDKEAKPYIVWTIPEVAWVGLNEQEAEAKGLNFGLVRVEYSRAVRGIVSGEKGFLKMIYDRPQGRVLGVHICGAQAGELINFGADAVDDGTTIFEILQFVFPAVTYHVLYNVAATEAKLRMGGVQNLSAAASWARVKTAIMKSLEKQQSQMTFEEAVEATFRTFDADGTGHLTAKQLQASMRSIGLTLSDEAVEDMIKEADQQSQGFVDYPDFVTICRTCGMGPVKAAKA
;
A
#
# COMPACT_ATOMS: atom_id res chain seq x y z
N MET A 1 25.90 22.88 -11.15
CA MET A 1 27.13 22.06 -11.34
C MET A 1 26.86 20.57 -11.60
N LEU A 2 25.59 20.14 -11.79
CA LEU A 2 25.24 18.76 -12.20
C LEU A 2 24.54 18.67 -13.59
N SER A 3 24.20 19.80 -14.22
CA SER A 3 23.59 19.82 -15.57
C SER A 3 24.60 19.87 -16.73
N ASN A 4 25.86 20.25 -16.48
CA ASN A 4 26.87 20.44 -17.53
C ASN A 4 27.65 19.16 -17.90
N VAL A 5 27.39 18.03 -17.22
CA VAL A 5 28.12 16.77 -17.47
C VAL A 5 27.38 15.85 -18.45
N LEU A 6 26.09 16.11 -18.75
CA LEU A 6 25.26 15.19 -19.55
C LEU A 6 25.08 15.57 -21.02
N SER A 7 25.76 16.61 -21.54
CA SER A 7 25.49 17.12 -22.90
C SER A 7 26.61 16.94 -23.93
N GLN A 8 27.67 16.19 -23.64
CA GLN A 8 28.70 15.88 -24.64
C GLN A 8 28.98 14.38 -24.67
N GLY A 9 28.38 13.72 -25.67
CA GLY A 9 28.72 12.35 -26.01
C GLY A 9 30.09 12.31 -26.68
N HIS A 10 31.00 11.53 -26.10
CA HIS A 10 31.96 10.68 -26.80
C HIS A 10 32.35 9.56 -25.84
N GLY A 11 32.33 8.33 -26.35
CA GLY A 11 32.54 7.14 -25.55
C GLY A 11 33.97 7.03 -25.04
N GLU A 12 34.12 7.11 -23.73
CA GLU A 12 35.11 6.37 -22.94
C GLU A 12 34.39 5.98 -21.63
N GLU A 13 34.51 4.71 -21.24
CA GLU A 13 33.98 4.18 -19.99
C GLU A 13 34.56 4.97 -18.80
N VAL A 14 33.74 5.79 -18.15
CA VAL A 14 34.08 6.39 -16.86
C VAL A 14 33.75 5.36 -15.78
N ASP A 15 34.77 4.59 -15.40
CA ASP A 15 34.76 3.71 -14.24
C ASP A 15 34.72 4.57 -12.95
N LEU A 16 33.51 4.97 -12.54
CA LEU A 16 33.24 5.76 -11.33
C LEU A 16 33.34 4.85 -10.09
N ALA A 17 34.55 4.46 -9.71
CA ALA A 17 34.79 3.77 -8.45
C ALA A 17 34.61 4.75 -7.27
N ILE A 18 33.40 4.84 -6.70
CA ILE A 18 33.05 5.66 -5.52
C ILE A 18 33.68 5.10 -4.21
N GLY A 19 34.19 3.86 -4.25
CA GLY A 19 34.66 3.09 -3.08
C GLY A 19 35.88 3.60 -2.30
N SER A 20 36.31 4.86 -2.46
CA SER A 20 37.38 5.46 -1.64
C SER A 20 36.96 6.73 -0.89
N LEU A 21 35.71 7.19 -1.04
CA LEU A 21 35.28 8.46 -0.46
C LEU A 21 35.15 8.36 1.06
N ARG A 22 35.93 9.13 1.84
CA ARG A 22 35.78 9.26 3.31
C ARG A 22 35.06 10.57 3.64
N LEU A 23 33.82 10.47 4.10
CA LEU A 23 32.98 11.61 4.51
C LEU A 23 32.86 11.65 6.02
N LEU A 24 33.09 12.81 6.63
CA LEU A 24 32.81 13.04 8.04
C LEU A 24 31.59 13.97 8.13
N TRP A 25 30.65 13.63 8.99
CA TRP A 25 29.44 14.41 9.26
C TRP A 25 29.48 14.83 10.71
N ALA A 26 29.09 16.07 11.01
CA ALA A 26 29.21 16.55 12.38
C ALA A 26 28.18 17.58 12.81
N SER A 27 27.68 17.39 14.04
CA SER A 27 27.13 18.47 14.86
C SER A 27 28.31 19.24 15.51
N MET A 28 28.63 20.45 15.04
CA MET A 28 29.76 21.22 15.61
C MET A 28 29.36 22.00 16.87
N PHE A 29 30.26 22.02 17.86
CA PHE A 29 30.33 23.07 18.87
C PHE A 29 31.78 23.57 18.94
N MET A 30 32.08 24.76 18.42
CA MET A 30 33.44 25.33 18.55
C MET A 30 33.67 25.78 20.00
N SER A 31 34.74 25.31 20.63
CA SER A 31 35.06 25.57 22.04
C SER A 31 35.58 26.99 22.34
N LYS A 32 35.29 27.99 21.48
CA LYS A 32 35.52 29.41 21.81
C LYS A 32 34.40 30.29 21.24
N GLY A 33 33.49 30.73 22.12
CA GLY A 33 32.81 32.02 21.96
C GLY A 33 31.40 32.08 21.36
N PHE A 34 30.64 30.99 21.23
CA PHE A 34 29.21 31.07 20.89
C PHE A 34 28.31 30.35 21.93
N PRO A 35 27.88 31.04 23.01
CA PRO A 35 27.01 30.44 24.02
C PRO A 35 25.54 30.26 23.58
N HIS A 36 25.17 30.48 22.32
CA HIS A 36 23.79 30.87 21.97
C HIS A 36 23.03 30.06 20.89
N LEU A 37 23.51 28.89 20.43
CA LEU A 37 22.72 28.02 19.52
C LEU A 37 21.96 26.92 20.29
N SER A 38 20.62 26.90 20.26
CA SER A 38 19.81 25.78 20.77
C SER A 38 19.66 24.81 19.64
N ILE A 39 20.35 23.69 19.71
CA ILE A 39 19.96 22.52 18.94
C ILE A 39 18.94 21.83 19.84
N SER A 40 17.68 21.72 19.40
CA SER A 40 16.78 20.78 20.08
C SER A 40 17.40 19.39 19.91
N PRO A 41 17.63 18.63 21.00
CA PRO A 41 18.43 17.40 21.01
C PRO A 41 17.87 16.20 20.18
N GLY A 42 16.97 16.46 19.22
CA GLY A 42 16.34 15.46 18.35
C GLY A 42 16.33 15.76 16.85
N LEU A 43 16.99 16.82 16.35
CA LEU A 43 16.83 17.33 14.98
C LEU A 43 17.98 16.99 13.99
N LEU A 44 18.42 15.73 13.96
CA LEU A 44 19.52 15.30 13.08
C LEU A 44 19.13 14.16 12.13
N TYR A 45 17.85 14.13 11.71
CA TYR A 45 17.40 13.18 10.69
C TYR A 45 18.07 13.47 9.33
N GLU A 46 18.23 14.74 8.93
CA GLU A 46 18.91 15.10 7.67
C GLU A 46 20.31 14.48 7.59
N CYS A 47 21.04 14.49 8.72
CA CYS A 47 22.36 13.88 8.83
C CYS A 47 22.34 12.39 8.47
N LEU A 48 21.34 11.67 8.97
CA LEU A 48 21.22 10.24 8.78
C LEU A 48 20.69 9.87 7.40
N GLU A 49 19.82 10.69 6.81
CA GLU A 49 19.36 10.52 5.43
C GLU A 49 20.56 10.54 4.46
N TYR A 50 21.36 11.60 4.52
CA TYR A 50 22.54 11.69 3.66
C TYR A 50 23.62 10.67 4.02
N ALA A 51 23.86 10.40 5.30
CA ALA A 51 24.83 9.37 5.70
C ALA A 51 24.44 8.01 5.11
N ASN A 52 23.16 7.64 5.16
CA ASN A 52 22.64 6.43 4.54
C ASN A 52 22.81 6.45 3.01
N MET A 53 22.45 7.55 2.34
CA MET A 53 22.59 7.68 0.88
C MET A 53 24.05 7.54 0.40
N PHE A 54 24.99 8.27 1.02
CA PHE A 54 26.40 8.20 0.64
C PHE A 54 27.02 6.84 0.95
N ALA A 55 26.62 6.21 2.06
CA ALA A 55 27.02 4.86 2.40
C ALA A 55 26.57 3.84 1.36
N LYS A 56 25.33 3.94 0.87
CA LYS A 56 24.83 3.08 -0.22
C LYS A 56 25.53 3.32 -1.56
N LEU A 57 26.07 4.51 -1.78
CA LEU A 57 26.94 4.80 -2.92
C LEU A 57 28.37 4.25 -2.73
N GLY A 58 28.69 3.64 -1.60
CA GLY A 58 29.99 3.04 -1.30
C GLY A 58 30.98 3.97 -0.60
N ALA A 59 30.56 5.14 -0.15
CA ALA A 59 31.40 6.01 0.67
C ALA A 59 31.50 5.48 2.11
N ARG A 60 32.69 5.59 2.72
CA ARG A 60 32.82 5.40 4.16
C ARG A 60 32.38 6.68 4.85
N VAL A 61 31.33 6.59 5.66
CA VAL A 61 30.76 7.74 6.36
C VAL A 61 31.04 7.61 7.86
N VAL A 62 31.49 8.69 8.48
CA VAL A 62 31.60 8.80 9.93
C VAL A 62 30.67 9.92 10.38
N VAL A 63 29.70 9.63 11.24
CA VAL A 63 28.77 10.58 11.83
C VAL A 63 29.24 10.92 13.23
N VAL A 64 29.45 12.20 13.51
CA VAL A 64 29.88 12.74 14.81
C VAL A 64 28.71 13.47 15.45
N GLU A 65 28.28 12.95 16.59
CA GLU A 65 27.15 13.45 17.36
C GLU A 65 27.61 13.86 18.75
N PHE A 66 27.21 15.05 19.19
CA PHE A 66 27.47 15.51 20.56
C PHE A 66 26.54 14.86 21.58
N ALA A 67 25.28 14.61 21.22
CA ALA A 67 24.33 13.90 22.07
C ALA A 67 24.77 12.46 22.37
N ASP A 68 24.25 11.92 23.47
CA ASP A 68 24.44 10.52 23.87
C ASP A 68 23.49 9.56 23.15
N LYS A 69 22.50 10.10 22.43
CA LYS A 69 21.51 9.35 21.64
C LYS A 69 21.10 10.13 20.38
N MET A 70 21.03 9.43 19.25
CA MET A 70 20.43 9.95 18.01
C MET A 70 18.91 9.86 18.04
N LEU A 71 18.21 10.76 17.35
CA LEU A 71 16.77 10.62 17.04
C LEU A 71 15.90 10.25 18.26
N GLN A 72 16.03 11.01 19.36
CA GLN A 72 15.38 10.72 20.64
C GLN A 72 13.83 10.63 20.57
N MET A 73 13.23 11.15 19.50
CA MET A 73 11.79 11.10 19.25
C MET A 73 11.32 9.74 18.69
N LEU A 74 12.22 8.94 18.13
CA LEU A 74 11.90 7.64 17.55
C LEU A 74 11.69 6.58 18.62
N ASP A 75 10.83 5.61 18.28
CA ASP A 75 10.73 4.36 19.01
C ASP A 75 12.07 3.59 19.04
N ARG A 76 12.33 2.86 20.13
CA ARG A 76 13.61 2.15 20.34
C ARG A 76 13.88 1.09 19.27
N GLU A 77 12.86 0.39 18.79
CA GLU A 77 13.03 -0.62 17.74
C GLU A 77 13.33 0.01 16.39
N LEU A 78 12.68 1.14 16.07
CA LEU A 78 12.96 1.90 14.85
C LEU A 78 14.39 2.43 14.87
N GLN A 79 14.80 3.00 16.00
CA GLN A 79 16.18 3.47 16.22
C GLN A 79 17.18 2.33 16.08
N ALA A 80 16.92 1.17 16.69
CA ALA A 80 17.80 0.00 16.60
C ALA A 80 17.89 -0.54 15.17
N ALA A 81 16.77 -0.61 14.44
CA ALA A 81 16.74 -1.04 13.05
C ALA A 81 17.55 -0.11 12.15
N LEU A 82 17.41 1.22 12.33
CA LEU A 82 18.19 2.20 11.58
C LEU A 82 19.68 2.10 11.88
N LEU A 83 20.07 2.01 13.16
CA LEU A 83 21.47 1.91 13.55
C LEU A 83 22.11 0.63 13.03
N ALA A 84 21.38 -0.48 13.02
CA ALA A 84 21.83 -1.74 12.45
C ALA A 84 22.05 -1.63 10.93
N ASP A 85 21.13 -0.99 10.20
CA ASP A 85 21.28 -0.75 8.76
C ASP A 85 22.47 0.17 8.45
N LEU A 86 22.60 1.29 9.17
CA LEU A 86 23.73 2.21 9.02
C LEU A 86 25.07 1.51 9.27
N ALA A 87 25.17 0.69 10.32
CA ALA A 87 26.36 -0.08 10.63
C ALA A 87 26.67 -1.12 9.52
N ALA A 88 25.66 -1.81 8.99
CA ALA A 88 25.81 -2.75 7.89
C ALA A 88 26.31 -2.09 6.60
N ASN A 89 26.02 -0.80 6.41
CA ASN A 89 26.43 -0.02 5.24
C ASN A 89 27.72 0.81 5.47
N ASN A 90 28.58 0.46 6.43
CA ASN A 90 29.85 1.16 6.72
C ASN A 90 29.69 2.61 7.20
N VAL A 91 28.58 2.93 7.88
CA VAL A 91 28.44 4.20 8.62
C VAL A 91 28.91 3.99 10.05
N GLU A 92 29.95 4.71 10.44
CA GLU A 92 30.47 4.75 11.81
C GLU A 92 29.83 5.91 12.57
N ILE A 93 29.24 5.67 13.74
CA ILE A 93 28.57 6.72 14.53
C ILE A 93 29.35 6.94 15.83
N LEU A 94 29.78 8.18 16.05
CA LEU A 94 30.53 8.64 17.20
C LEU A 94 29.65 9.57 18.04
N LEU A 95 28.91 8.99 18.97
CA LEU A 95 28.12 9.71 19.98
C LEU A 95 29.02 10.38 21.03
N THR A 96 28.50 11.35 21.78
CA THR A 96 29.22 12.09 22.84
C THR A 96 30.56 12.69 22.36
N THR A 97 30.63 13.06 21.07
CA THR A 97 31.87 13.46 20.42
C THR A 97 31.76 14.90 19.92
N SER A 98 32.68 15.76 20.36
CA SER A 98 32.72 17.17 19.95
C SER A 98 33.82 17.41 18.95
N ILE A 99 33.58 18.26 17.95
CA ILE A 99 34.62 18.77 17.05
C ILE A 99 35.25 20.03 17.62
N SER A 100 36.58 20.06 17.71
CA SER A 100 37.33 21.22 18.18
C SER A 100 37.85 22.07 17.03
N THR A 101 38.41 21.47 15.98
CA THR A 101 39.01 22.18 14.84
C THR A 101 38.86 21.40 13.54
N VAL A 102 38.75 22.14 12.43
CA VAL A 102 38.76 21.63 11.07
C VAL A 102 39.85 22.38 10.32
N ARG A 103 40.79 21.69 9.70
CA ARG A 103 41.85 22.28 8.90
C ARG A 103 42.02 21.56 7.58
N GLU A 104 42.28 22.32 6.54
CA GLU A 104 42.72 21.79 5.25
C GLU A 104 44.17 21.31 5.37
N VAL A 105 44.50 20.22 4.67
CA VAL A 105 45.88 19.70 4.58
C VAL A 105 46.25 19.42 3.14
N GLU A 106 47.49 19.82 2.82
CA GLU A 106 48.14 19.48 1.55
C GLU A 106 48.32 17.97 1.42
N GLY A 107 47.88 17.44 0.28
CA GLY A 107 47.89 16.01 -0.01
C GLY A 107 46.55 15.58 -0.58
N SER A 108 46.55 15.24 -1.86
CA SER A 108 45.31 14.94 -2.58
C SER A 108 44.87 13.51 -2.32
N ILE A 109 43.59 13.32 -2.00
CA ILE A 109 42.91 12.08 -2.38
C ILE A 109 42.26 12.40 -3.73
N ARG A 110 42.73 11.77 -4.81
CA ARG A 110 42.24 11.99 -6.19
C ARG A 110 42.27 13.46 -6.66
N GLY A 111 43.32 14.23 -6.35
CA GLY A 111 43.48 15.60 -6.86
C GLY A 111 42.66 16.69 -6.14
N LYS A 112 41.95 16.38 -5.05
CA LYS A 112 41.19 17.36 -4.23
C LYS A 112 41.82 17.57 -2.85
N PRO A 113 41.69 18.76 -2.23
CA PRO A 113 42.18 19.01 -0.87
C PRO A 113 41.48 18.11 0.16
N SER A 114 42.23 17.67 1.17
CA SER A 114 41.70 16.84 2.26
C SER A 114 41.57 17.65 3.55
N LEU A 115 40.65 17.25 4.42
CA LEU A 115 40.39 17.88 5.71
C LEU A 115 40.88 16.99 6.84
N ILE A 116 41.55 17.57 7.82
CA ILE A 116 41.73 16.98 9.15
C ILE A 116 40.72 17.61 10.09
N VAL A 117 39.98 16.76 10.77
CA VAL A 117 38.95 17.13 11.73
C VAL A 117 39.33 16.58 13.09
N GLU A 118 39.66 17.47 14.01
CA GLU A 118 40.01 17.12 15.38
C GLU A 118 38.75 17.01 16.23
N THR A 119 38.58 15.86 16.88
CA THR A 119 37.45 15.57 17.76
C THR A 119 37.94 15.25 19.17
N SER A 120 37.02 15.22 20.14
CA SER A 120 37.31 14.74 21.50
C SER A 120 37.75 13.27 21.56
N ARG A 121 37.55 12.50 20.48
CA ARG A 121 37.90 11.08 20.38
C ARG A 121 39.04 10.79 19.40
N GLY A 122 39.68 11.82 18.84
CA GLY A 122 40.81 11.69 17.92
C GLY A 122 40.68 12.54 16.66
N SER A 123 41.68 12.40 15.78
CA SER A 123 41.80 13.16 14.53
C SER A 123 41.34 12.30 13.35
N PHE A 124 40.41 12.83 12.55
CA PHE A 124 39.87 12.14 11.37
C PHE A 124 40.28 12.87 10.09
N ARG A 125 40.80 12.12 9.12
CA ARG A 125 41.04 12.64 7.76
C ARG A 125 39.87 12.30 6.85
N CYS A 126 39.26 13.30 6.22
CA CYS A 126 38.15 13.15 5.29
C CYS A 126 38.34 14.01 4.04
N GLU A 127 37.64 13.68 2.95
CA GLU A 127 37.64 14.49 1.72
C GLU A 127 36.57 15.57 1.76
N CYS A 128 35.50 15.35 2.53
CA CYS A 128 34.44 16.32 2.73
C CYS A 128 33.88 16.18 4.14
N LEU A 129 33.63 17.35 4.74
CA LEU A 129 32.93 17.51 6.00
C LEU A 129 31.57 18.12 5.70
N LEU A 130 30.48 17.45 6.08
CA LEU A 130 29.15 18.07 6.06
C LEU A 130 28.70 18.41 7.47
N SER A 131 28.35 19.69 7.66
CA SER A 131 27.96 20.26 8.95
C SER A 131 26.44 20.36 9.02
N ALA A 132 25.83 19.60 9.92
CA ALA A 132 24.39 19.56 10.14
C ALA A 132 24.12 19.98 11.59
N VAL A 133 24.08 21.29 11.87
CA VAL A 133 23.99 21.85 13.24
C VAL A 133 22.60 22.44 13.55
N GLY A 134 21.60 22.07 12.75
CA GLY A 134 20.23 22.59 12.82
C GLY A 134 20.00 23.85 11.98
N ARG A 135 18.74 24.29 11.93
CA ARG A 135 18.27 25.45 11.14
C ARG A 135 18.05 26.67 12.03
N CYS A 136 18.25 27.87 11.46
CA CYS A 136 17.96 29.15 12.12
C CYS A 136 16.86 29.89 11.36
N GLY A 137 16.03 30.65 12.07
CA GLY A 137 14.96 31.44 11.47
C GLY A 137 15.51 32.57 10.60
N THR A 138 15.02 32.71 9.37
CA THR A 138 15.35 33.84 8.48
C THR A 138 14.51 35.06 8.84
N THR A 139 14.82 35.68 9.98
CA THR A 139 14.07 36.82 10.54
C THR A 139 14.76 38.17 10.37
N GLU A 140 15.99 38.15 9.86
CA GLU A 140 16.81 39.34 9.67
C GLU A 140 16.25 40.26 8.57
N GLY A 141 16.23 41.57 8.82
CA GLY A 141 15.72 42.57 7.88
C GLY A 141 14.19 42.73 7.85
N LEU A 142 13.43 41.90 8.59
CA LEU A 142 11.97 41.99 8.64
C LEU A 142 11.44 43.15 9.51
N GLY A 143 12.30 43.80 10.31
CA GLY A 143 11.89 44.90 11.20
C GLY A 143 11.02 44.47 12.37
N LEU A 144 11.09 43.19 12.79
CA LEU A 144 10.26 42.60 13.84
C LEU A 144 10.41 43.31 15.19
N GLU A 145 11.59 43.86 15.46
CA GLU A 145 11.89 44.65 16.65
C GLU A 145 11.03 45.90 16.77
N LYS A 146 10.64 46.52 15.63
CA LYS A 146 9.77 47.69 15.60
C LYS A 146 8.33 47.36 15.99
N LEU A 147 7.93 46.10 15.79
CA LEU A 147 6.60 45.59 16.09
C LEU A 147 6.50 45.00 17.50
N GLY A 148 7.62 44.85 18.20
CA GLY A 148 7.67 44.20 19.51
C GLY A 148 7.55 42.68 19.44
N VAL A 149 7.76 42.06 18.27
CA VAL A 149 7.76 40.61 18.12
C VAL A 149 9.00 40.02 18.79
N THR A 150 8.81 39.04 19.67
CA THR A 150 9.90 38.44 20.43
C THR A 150 10.66 37.41 19.58
N ILE A 151 11.94 37.65 19.35
CA ILE A 151 12.84 36.70 18.70
C ILE A 151 13.58 35.90 19.80
N GLY A 152 13.37 34.60 19.80
CA GLY A 152 14.04 33.63 20.63
C GLY A 152 15.36 33.11 20.06
N ARG A 153 15.81 32.00 20.65
CA ARG A 153 17.09 31.36 20.31
C ARG A 153 17.09 30.85 18.86
N GLY A 154 18.25 30.92 18.19
CA GLY A 154 18.37 30.52 16.78
C GLY A 154 17.63 31.42 15.80
N LYS A 155 17.38 32.70 16.17
CA LYS A 155 16.60 33.66 15.38
C LYS A 155 15.14 33.23 15.12
N MET A 156 14.60 32.33 15.95
CA MET A 156 13.21 31.87 15.84
C MET A 156 12.24 32.86 16.49
N ILE A 157 11.08 33.10 15.88
CA ILE A 157 9.99 33.88 16.43
C ILE A 157 9.30 33.06 17.53
N GLN A 158 9.13 33.66 18.71
CA GLN A 158 8.35 33.05 19.78
C GLN A 158 6.87 33.14 19.44
N VAL A 159 6.18 32.00 19.52
CA VAL A 159 4.75 31.90 19.29
C VAL A 159 4.08 31.08 20.38
N ASP A 160 2.80 31.34 20.63
CA ASP A 160 1.98 30.47 21.46
C ASP A 160 1.52 29.20 20.70
N GLU A 161 0.71 28.38 21.36
CA GLU A 161 0.12 27.16 20.78
C GLU A 161 -0.73 27.42 19.52
N ASN A 162 -1.14 28.67 19.31
CA ASN A 162 -1.99 29.14 18.22
C ASN A 162 -1.20 29.86 17.12
N GLN A 163 0.14 29.81 17.18
CA GLN A 163 1.05 30.46 16.23
C GLN A 163 1.04 31.99 16.30
N HIS A 164 0.45 32.57 17.36
CA HIS A 164 0.39 34.01 17.56
C HIS A 164 1.69 34.51 18.21
N THR A 165 2.23 35.62 17.72
CA THR A 165 3.55 36.14 18.16
C THR A 165 3.49 36.97 19.45
N GLY A 166 2.30 37.14 20.02
CA GLY A 166 2.03 38.09 21.11
C GLY A 166 1.68 39.50 20.63
N VAL A 167 1.94 39.81 19.36
CA VAL A 167 1.54 41.08 18.74
C VAL A 167 0.26 40.86 17.93
N ALA A 168 -0.75 41.71 18.17
CA ALA A 168 -2.06 41.59 17.54
C ALA A 168 -1.95 41.48 16.01
N ASN A 169 -2.65 40.50 15.45
CA ASN A 169 -2.70 40.21 14.01
C ASN A 169 -1.38 39.74 13.40
N ILE A 170 -0.34 39.44 14.19
CA ILE A 170 0.93 38.91 13.70
C ILE A 170 1.11 37.47 14.16
N TYR A 171 1.28 36.58 13.18
CA TYR A 171 1.45 35.14 13.37
C TYR A 171 2.73 34.67 12.68
N ALA A 172 3.36 33.63 13.19
CA ALA A 172 4.54 33.03 12.58
C ALA A 172 4.42 31.51 12.53
N VAL A 173 4.83 30.90 11.41
CA VAL A 173 4.65 29.47 11.13
C VAL A 173 5.86 28.91 10.39
N GLY A 174 6.05 27.60 10.41
CA GLY A 174 7.17 26.91 9.75
C GLY A 174 8.49 27.08 10.49
N ASP A 175 9.60 26.98 9.76
CA ASP A 175 10.97 27.03 10.29
C ASP A 175 11.18 28.22 11.24
N VAL A 176 10.71 29.42 10.87
CA VAL A 176 10.86 30.64 11.69
C VAL A 176 10.16 30.55 13.05
N ALA A 177 9.19 29.65 13.22
CA ALA A 177 8.48 29.39 14.47
C ALA A 177 8.84 28.03 15.08
N GLY A 178 9.96 27.43 14.66
CA GLY A 178 10.43 26.13 15.16
C GLY A 178 9.75 24.91 14.54
N GLY A 179 8.95 25.10 13.48
CA GLY A 179 8.30 24.03 12.74
C GLY A 179 9.21 23.42 11.67
N ASN A 180 10.31 22.80 12.09
CA ASN A 180 11.42 22.35 11.21
C ASN A 180 11.10 21.16 10.27
N LEU A 181 9.81 20.88 9.99
CA LEU A 181 9.36 19.87 9.04
C LEU A 181 8.25 20.45 8.18
N ALA A 182 8.25 20.14 6.88
CA ALA A 182 7.26 20.67 5.94
C ALA A 182 5.81 20.41 6.40
N THR A 183 5.53 19.22 6.94
CA THR A 183 4.22 18.86 7.51
C THR A 183 3.83 19.72 8.70
N ILE A 184 4.79 19.99 9.60
CA ILE A 184 4.56 20.86 10.76
C ILE A 184 4.25 22.29 10.31
N GLY A 185 5.04 22.82 9.36
CA GLY A 185 4.83 24.16 8.82
C GLY A 185 3.46 24.32 8.15
N GLN A 186 3.03 23.33 7.37
CA GLN A 186 1.68 23.31 6.76
C GLN A 186 0.59 23.32 7.84
N ALA A 187 0.70 22.46 8.85
CA ALA A 187 -0.26 22.40 9.96
C ALA A 187 -0.34 23.73 10.73
N GLN A 188 0.82 24.34 10.99
CA GLN A 188 0.90 25.66 11.63
C GLN A 188 0.25 26.75 10.78
N ALA A 189 0.49 26.76 9.47
CA ALA A 189 -0.11 27.72 8.54
C ALA A 189 -1.64 27.67 8.53
N VAL A 190 -2.21 26.46 8.44
CA VAL A 190 -3.67 26.27 8.48
C VAL A 190 -4.26 26.79 9.80
N ARG A 191 -3.59 26.51 10.93
CA ARG A 191 -4.02 26.98 12.25
C ARG A 191 -3.98 28.51 12.36
N ALA A 192 -2.89 29.13 11.93
CA ALA A 192 -2.71 30.58 11.98
C ALA A 192 -3.80 31.31 11.18
N VAL A 193 -3.98 30.94 9.90
CA VAL A 193 -4.96 31.60 9.00
C VAL A 193 -6.38 31.50 9.54
N ARG A 194 -6.79 30.34 10.06
CA ARG A 194 -8.15 30.15 10.60
C ARG A 194 -8.42 30.99 11.86
N ARG A 195 -7.40 31.22 12.68
CA ARG A 195 -7.50 32.08 13.87
C ARG A 195 -7.56 33.56 13.51
N VAL A 196 -6.83 33.98 12.46
CA VAL A 196 -6.87 35.37 11.95
C VAL A 196 -8.30 35.77 11.54
N PHE A 197 -9.00 34.91 10.79
CA PHE A 197 -10.28 35.27 10.15
C PHE A 197 -11.54 34.75 10.86
N GLY A 198 -11.41 34.00 11.96
CA GLY A 198 -12.52 33.45 12.72
C GLY A 198 -13.08 32.14 12.16
N SER A 199 -13.46 31.22 13.05
CA SER A 199 -13.89 29.84 12.76
C SER A 199 -15.35 29.68 12.28
N GLY A 200 -16.06 30.77 11.99
CA GLY A 200 -17.50 30.74 11.71
C GLY A 200 -17.92 29.83 10.54
N GLN A 201 -16.99 29.42 9.68
CA GLN A 201 -17.24 28.51 8.55
C GLN A 201 -16.51 27.16 8.63
N PHE A 202 -15.60 26.94 9.60
CA PHE A 202 -14.78 25.72 9.65
C PHE A 202 -14.56 25.26 11.10
N THR A 203 -14.99 24.03 11.40
CA THR A 203 -14.67 23.35 12.66
C THR A 203 -13.15 23.17 12.78
N LEU A 204 -12.56 23.62 13.89
CA LEU A 204 -11.15 23.42 14.20
C LEU A 204 -10.91 21.96 14.59
N VAL A 205 -10.11 21.24 13.81
CA VAL A 205 -9.44 20.02 14.31
C VAL A 205 -8.17 20.48 15.03
N ASP A 206 -8.30 20.90 16.29
CA ASP A 206 -7.20 21.47 17.09
C ASP A 206 -6.06 20.45 17.39
N LYS A 207 -6.29 19.15 17.10
CA LYS A 207 -5.44 18.02 17.51
C LYS A 207 -4.99 17.06 16.39
N ALA A 208 -5.07 17.46 15.11
CA ALA A 208 -4.66 16.61 13.99
C ALA A 208 -3.29 15.95 14.26
N VAL A 209 -3.29 14.63 14.36
CA VAL A 209 -2.06 13.84 14.55
C VAL A 209 -1.13 14.08 13.37
N LYS A 210 0.13 14.42 13.67
CA LYS A 210 1.13 14.74 12.66
C LYS A 210 1.89 13.47 12.27
N PRO A 211 1.86 13.05 11.00
CA PRO A 211 2.78 12.03 10.53
C PRO A 211 4.19 12.62 10.37
N PHE A 212 5.17 11.88 10.85
CA PHE A 212 6.58 12.18 10.72
C PHE A 212 7.22 11.14 9.79
N THR A 213 8.15 11.59 8.97
CA THR A 213 8.88 10.75 8.03
C THR A 213 10.34 11.17 7.98
N VAL A 214 11.22 10.17 7.93
CA VAL A 214 12.66 10.31 7.68
C VAL A 214 13.01 9.45 6.47
N TRP A 215 13.66 10.07 5.49
CA TRP A 215 13.98 9.48 4.17
C TRP A 215 15.29 8.69 4.18
N THR A 216 15.48 7.84 5.20
CA THR A 216 16.55 6.82 5.19
C THR A 216 16.17 5.67 4.25
N ILE A 217 17.10 4.73 4.01
CA ILE A 217 16.82 3.54 3.21
C ILE A 217 17.13 2.30 4.05
N PRO A 218 16.13 1.65 4.68
CA PRO A 218 14.68 1.84 4.47
C PRO A 218 14.10 3.12 5.10
N GLU A 219 12.94 3.56 4.58
CA GLU A 219 12.20 4.74 5.08
C GLU A 219 11.68 4.47 6.49
N ILE A 220 11.59 5.52 7.31
CA ILE A 220 11.03 5.45 8.65
C ILE A 220 9.92 6.48 8.78
N SER A 221 8.78 6.09 9.35
CA SER A 221 7.66 6.99 9.59
C SER A 221 6.89 6.63 10.85
N TRP A 222 6.31 7.62 11.52
CA TRP A 222 5.51 7.39 12.72
C TRP A 222 4.47 8.48 12.94
N ALA A 223 3.47 8.16 13.76
CA ALA A 223 2.38 9.03 14.17
C ALA A 223 1.90 8.63 15.56
N GLY A 224 1.48 9.59 16.38
CA GLY A 224 1.05 9.33 17.76
C GLY A 224 2.21 9.06 18.73
N LEU A 225 1.91 8.35 19.82
CA LEU A 225 2.85 8.10 20.91
C LEU A 225 3.87 7.02 20.55
N ASN A 226 5.10 7.15 21.03
CA ASN A 226 6.02 6.00 21.16
C ASN A 226 5.86 5.30 22.52
N GLU A 227 6.52 4.15 22.71
CA GLU A 227 6.43 3.38 23.97
C GLU A 227 6.87 4.21 25.18
N GLN A 228 7.96 4.96 25.06
CA GLN A 228 8.55 5.73 26.16
C GLN A 228 7.60 6.83 26.61
N GLU A 229 6.93 7.49 25.67
CA GLU A 229 5.91 8.50 25.95
C GLU A 229 4.68 7.88 26.61
N ALA A 230 4.25 6.68 26.18
CA ALA A 230 3.15 5.95 26.80
C ALA A 230 3.49 5.52 28.25
N GLU A 231 4.72 5.07 28.50
CA GLU A 231 5.26 4.76 29.83
C GLU A 231 5.31 6.01 30.72
N GLN A 232 5.84 7.13 30.21
CA GLN A 232 5.91 8.41 30.94
C GLN A 232 4.52 8.93 31.31
N LYS A 233 3.54 8.74 30.43
CA LYS A 233 2.13 9.06 30.68
C LYS A 233 1.40 8.03 31.56
N LYS A 234 2.08 6.95 31.97
CA LYS A 234 1.54 5.86 32.80
C LYS A 234 0.26 5.25 32.22
N LEU A 235 0.21 5.09 30.89
CA LEU A 235 -0.93 4.51 30.20
C LEU A 235 -0.94 2.98 30.35
N ASN A 236 -2.14 2.38 30.32
CA ASN A 236 -2.29 0.93 30.21
C ASN A 236 -2.25 0.52 28.73
N PHE A 237 -1.05 0.35 28.18
CA PHE A 237 -0.87 0.13 26.75
C PHE A 237 -0.28 -1.25 26.40
N GLY A 238 -0.66 -1.75 25.24
CA GLY A 238 -0.07 -2.89 24.56
C GLY A 238 0.75 -2.45 23.36
N VAL A 239 1.70 -3.30 22.98
CA VAL A 239 2.56 -3.09 21.81
C VAL A 239 2.54 -4.36 21.00
N VAL A 240 2.48 -4.23 19.68
CA VAL A 240 2.61 -5.34 18.73
C VAL A 240 3.40 -4.94 17.50
N ARG A 241 3.91 -5.95 16.80
CA ARG A 241 4.72 -5.77 15.60
C ARG A 241 4.28 -6.76 14.51
N ALA A 242 4.17 -6.25 13.28
CA ALA A 242 3.92 -7.00 12.07
C ALA A 242 5.06 -6.78 11.09
N ASP A 243 5.78 -7.85 10.74
CA ASP A 243 6.90 -7.78 9.79
C ASP A 243 6.40 -7.80 8.34
N TYR A 244 7.09 -7.08 7.46
CA TYR A 244 6.78 -7.00 6.02
C TYR A 244 6.71 -8.38 5.37
N GLY A 245 7.59 -9.29 5.79
CA GLY A 245 7.64 -10.68 5.33
C GLY A 245 6.38 -11.51 5.65
N LYS A 246 5.41 -10.98 6.41
CA LYS A 246 4.10 -11.61 6.61
C LYS A 246 3.09 -11.27 5.50
N THR A 247 3.42 -10.34 4.61
CA THR A 247 2.54 -9.89 3.53
C THR A 247 2.99 -10.45 2.19
N VAL A 248 2.06 -10.66 1.26
CA VAL A 248 2.39 -11.06 -0.11
C VAL A 248 3.36 -10.06 -0.73
N ARG A 249 3.11 -8.75 -0.58
CA ARG A 249 3.97 -7.70 -1.13
C ARG A 249 5.39 -7.74 -0.57
N GLY A 250 5.54 -7.93 0.74
CA GLY A 250 6.85 -8.00 1.39
C GLY A 250 7.62 -9.27 1.06
N ILE A 251 6.95 -10.42 0.94
CA ILE A 251 7.59 -11.67 0.48
C ILE A 251 8.10 -11.51 -0.95
N VAL A 252 7.29 -10.92 -1.82
CA VAL A 252 7.57 -10.78 -3.24
C VAL A 252 8.67 -9.76 -3.52
N SER A 253 8.63 -8.59 -2.89
CA SER A 253 9.68 -7.57 -3.02
C SER A 253 10.98 -7.96 -2.30
N GLY A 254 10.89 -8.80 -1.26
CA GLY A 254 12.02 -9.14 -0.39
C GLY A 254 12.48 -7.99 0.51
N GLU A 255 11.72 -6.89 0.56
CA GLU A 255 12.06 -5.70 1.33
C GLU A 255 11.95 -5.98 2.85
N PRO A 256 13.00 -5.72 3.63
CA PRO A 256 12.92 -5.81 5.08
C PRO A 256 12.08 -4.65 5.63
N GLY A 257 11.37 -4.91 6.72
CA GLY A 257 10.60 -3.88 7.39
C GLY A 257 9.59 -4.42 8.38
N PHE A 258 8.99 -3.53 9.14
CA PHE A 258 7.92 -3.83 10.06
C PHE A 258 7.05 -2.62 10.34
N LEU A 259 5.81 -2.90 10.74
CA LEU A 259 4.87 -1.97 11.34
C LEU A 259 4.71 -2.33 12.82
N LYS A 260 4.80 -1.33 13.69
CA LYS A 260 4.61 -1.41 15.13
C LYS A 260 3.40 -0.58 15.53
N LEU A 261 2.51 -1.17 16.31
CA LEU A 261 1.26 -0.58 16.76
C LEU A 261 1.26 -0.53 18.29
N ILE A 262 0.94 0.64 18.84
CA ILE A 262 0.77 0.89 20.26
C ILE A 262 -0.71 1.18 20.48
N PHE A 263 -1.33 0.47 21.42
CA PHE A 263 -2.77 0.54 21.65
C PHE A 263 -3.12 0.50 23.14
N ASP A 264 -4.27 1.04 23.50
CA ASP A 264 -4.83 0.99 24.85
C ASP A 264 -5.39 -0.42 25.14
N ARG A 265 -4.98 -1.06 26.24
CA ARG A 265 -5.41 -2.43 26.57
C ARG A 265 -6.85 -2.55 27.05
N GLU A 266 -7.47 -1.46 27.47
CA GLU A 266 -8.84 -1.47 28.00
C GLU A 266 -9.86 -1.41 26.88
N ASN A 267 -9.64 -0.53 25.91
CA ASN A 267 -10.60 -0.24 24.85
C ASN A 267 -10.08 -0.54 23.43
N GLY A 268 -8.81 -0.90 23.27
CA GLY A 268 -8.20 -1.23 21.98
C GLY A 268 -7.88 -0.02 21.11
N LYS A 269 -8.03 1.22 21.58
CA LYS A 269 -7.73 2.44 20.81
C LYS A 269 -6.26 2.48 20.39
N VAL A 270 -6.01 2.85 19.15
CA VAL A 270 -4.65 3.06 18.65
C VAL A 270 -4.10 4.36 19.23
N LEU A 271 -2.95 4.26 19.88
CA LEU A 271 -2.24 5.38 20.53
C LEU A 271 -1.04 5.84 19.71
N GLY A 272 -0.46 4.96 18.90
CA GLY A 272 0.67 5.28 18.02
C GLY A 272 0.98 4.19 17.01
N VAL A 273 1.53 4.61 15.88
CA VAL A 273 1.94 3.76 14.76
C VAL A 273 3.35 4.14 14.36
N HIS A 274 4.22 3.14 14.19
CA HIS A 274 5.64 3.29 13.88
C HIS A 274 6.03 2.29 12.79
N ILE A 275 6.61 2.75 11.70
CA ILE A 275 6.87 1.95 10.50
C ILE A 275 8.31 2.15 10.07
N CYS A 276 9.01 1.05 9.77
CA CYS A 276 10.31 1.04 9.13
C CYS A 276 10.24 0.07 7.94
N GLY A 277 10.55 0.53 6.74
CA GLY A 277 10.46 -0.30 5.53
C GLY A 277 10.15 0.51 4.28
N ALA A 278 10.12 -0.16 3.14
CA ALA A 278 9.69 0.44 1.88
C ALA A 278 8.29 1.08 2.04
N GLN A 279 8.12 2.30 1.53
CA GLN A 279 6.84 3.03 1.52
C GLN A 279 6.27 3.37 2.90
N ALA A 280 7.08 3.34 3.97
CA ALA A 280 6.66 3.75 5.31
C ALA A 280 6.00 5.16 5.30
N SER A 281 6.49 6.05 4.45
CA SER A 281 5.97 7.42 4.24
C SER A 281 4.56 7.46 3.64
N GLU A 282 4.17 6.48 2.82
CA GLU A 282 2.83 6.36 2.26
C GLU A 282 1.88 5.67 3.27
N LEU A 283 2.36 4.62 3.94
CA LEU A 283 1.57 3.80 4.87
C LEU A 283 1.18 4.54 6.16
N ILE A 284 1.98 5.51 6.59
CA ILE A 284 1.74 6.21 7.86
C ILE A 284 0.49 7.09 7.83
N ASN A 285 -0.03 7.44 6.64
CA ASN A 285 -1.22 8.28 6.52
C ASN A 285 -2.46 7.61 7.14
N PHE A 286 -2.66 6.31 6.89
CA PHE A 286 -3.72 5.53 7.55
C PHE A 286 -3.49 5.48 9.07
N GLY A 287 -2.24 5.32 9.51
CA GLY A 287 -1.90 5.25 10.93
C GLY A 287 -2.11 6.58 11.67
N ALA A 288 -1.80 7.71 11.01
CA ALA A 288 -2.05 9.03 11.54
C ALA A 288 -3.55 9.30 11.68
N ASP A 289 -4.34 8.96 10.66
CA ASP A 289 -5.80 9.03 10.74
C ASP A 289 -6.36 8.14 11.86
N ALA A 290 -5.92 6.87 11.95
CA ALA A 290 -6.38 5.95 12.98
C ALA A 290 -6.13 6.45 14.41
N VAL A 291 -4.99 7.12 14.65
CA VAL A 291 -4.71 7.75 15.96
C VAL A 291 -5.59 9.00 16.15
N ASP A 292 -5.81 9.80 15.11
CA ASP A 292 -6.58 11.05 15.19
C ASP A 292 -8.07 10.81 15.42
N SER A 293 -8.65 9.86 14.69
CA SER A 293 -10.05 9.42 14.81
C SER A 293 -10.30 8.57 16.06
N GLY A 294 -9.24 8.10 16.73
CA GLY A 294 -9.35 7.22 17.89
C GLY A 294 -9.83 5.81 17.50
N THR A 295 -9.53 5.39 16.28
CA THR A 295 -9.82 4.05 15.75
C THR A 295 -9.21 2.98 16.65
N THR A 296 -9.95 1.89 16.84
CA THR A 296 -9.55 0.73 17.66
C THR A 296 -8.94 -0.38 16.82
N ILE A 297 -8.16 -1.26 17.45
CA ILE A 297 -7.66 -2.49 16.81
C ILE A 297 -8.80 -3.38 16.27
N PHE A 298 -9.99 -3.30 16.89
CA PHE A 298 -11.16 -4.07 16.46
C PHE A 298 -11.77 -3.51 15.18
N GLU A 299 -11.76 -2.18 15.03
CA GLU A 299 -12.16 -1.51 13.79
C GLU A 299 -11.13 -1.75 12.69
N ILE A 300 -9.81 -1.68 12.99
CA ILE A 300 -8.75 -2.04 12.04
C ILE A 300 -8.96 -3.45 11.49
N LEU A 301 -9.21 -4.44 12.35
CA LEU A 301 -9.50 -5.82 11.92
C LEU A 301 -10.69 -5.93 10.97
N GLN A 302 -11.61 -4.97 10.98
CA GLN A 302 -12.76 -4.93 10.10
C GLN A 302 -12.42 -4.34 8.73
N PHE A 303 -11.45 -3.43 8.63
CA PHE A 303 -10.99 -2.89 7.35
C PHE A 303 -10.53 -3.99 6.38
N VAL A 304 -10.89 -3.79 5.12
CA VAL A 304 -10.59 -4.72 4.03
C VAL A 304 -9.52 -4.12 3.14
N PHE A 305 -8.27 -4.35 3.54
CA PHE A 305 -7.12 -3.96 2.73
C PHE A 305 -6.93 -4.92 1.55
N PRO A 306 -6.55 -4.42 0.36
CA PRO A 306 -6.23 -5.27 -0.77
C PRO A 306 -5.04 -6.20 -0.49
N ALA A 307 -5.17 -7.47 -0.85
CA ALA A 307 -4.31 -8.55 -0.35
C ALA A 307 -2.81 -8.45 -0.68
N VAL A 308 -2.43 -7.66 -1.69
CA VAL A 308 -1.04 -7.52 -2.16
C VAL A 308 -0.51 -6.10 -1.88
N THR A 309 -1.02 -5.47 -0.82
CA THR A 309 -0.57 -4.17 -0.32
C THR A 309 0.15 -4.31 1.01
N PHE A 310 1.02 -3.37 1.36
CA PHE A 310 1.63 -3.28 2.70
C PHE A 310 0.63 -2.81 3.76
N HIS A 311 -0.45 -2.10 3.39
CA HIS A 311 -1.50 -1.68 4.34
C HIS A 311 -2.11 -2.86 5.12
N ILE A 312 -2.08 -4.09 4.57
CA ILE A 312 -2.56 -5.28 5.30
C ILE A 312 -1.77 -5.53 6.61
N LEU A 313 -0.59 -4.95 6.79
CA LEU A 313 0.17 -4.98 8.06
C LEU A 313 -0.62 -4.43 9.25
N TYR A 314 -1.54 -3.49 9.02
CA TYR A 314 -2.43 -3.01 10.08
C TYR A 314 -3.34 -4.13 10.60
N ASN A 315 -3.90 -4.97 9.71
CA ASN A 315 -4.68 -6.15 10.13
C ASN A 315 -3.82 -7.16 10.87
N TRP A 316 -2.57 -7.37 10.43
CA TRP A 316 -1.61 -8.23 11.12
C TRP A 316 -1.32 -7.77 12.54
N ALA A 317 -1.00 -6.48 12.70
CA ALA A 317 -0.73 -5.88 13.99
C ALA A 317 -1.98 -5.93 14.89
N ALA A 318 -3.15 -5.57 14.36
CA ALA A 318 -4.39 -5.58 15.13
C ALA A 318 -4.82 -7.00 15.56
N ALA A 319 -4.59 -8.02 14.73
CA ALA A 319 -4.82 -9.42 15.10
C ALA A 319 -3.92 -9.86 16.25
N GLU A 320 -2.63 -9.52 16.16
CA GLU A 320 -1.66 -9.77 17.23
C GLU A 320 -2.04 -9.01 18.53
N ALA A 321 -2.54 -7.79 18.41
CA ALA A 321 -2.97 -6.99 19.56
C ALA A 321 -4.12 -7.67 20.30
N LYS A 322 -5.08 -8.20 19.53
CA LYS A 322 -6.23 -8.94 20.07
C LYS A 322 -5.79 -10.20 20.84
N ILE A 323 -4.82 -10.96 20.33
CA ILE A 323 -4.23 -12.13 21.03
C ILE A 323 -3.70 -11.72 22.39
N ARG A 324 -2.97 -10.59 22.46
CA ARG A 324 -2.40 -10.10 23.72
C ARG A 324 -3.44 -9.58 24.70
N MET A 325 -4.58 -9.09 24.20
CA MET A 325 -5.69 -8.60 25.03
C MET A 325 -6.52 -9.72 25.67
N SER A 326 -6.63 -10.89 25.04
CA SER A 326 -7.43 -12.02 25.57
C SER A 326 -6.82 -12.71 26.80
N GLY A 327 -5.77 -12.12 27.40
CA GLY A 327 -5.14 -12.65 28.63
C GLY A 327 -4.20 -13.82 28.39
N VAL A 328 -3.94 -14.18 27.13
CA VAL A 328 -2.87 -15.12 26.75
C VAL A 328 -1.55 -14.38 26.98
N LYS A 329 -1.02 -14.50 28.20
CA LYS A 329 0.36 -14.15 28.47
C LYS A 329 1.20 -15.20 27.75
N SER A 330 2.05 -14.77 26.85
CA SER A 330 3.12 -15.65 26.43
C SER A 330 4.41 -14.87 26.20
N LEU A 331 5.49 -15.42 26.72
CA LEU A 331 6.78 -15.32 26.07
C LEU A 331 6.60 -16.03 24.74
N SER A 332 6.86 -15.36 23.62
CA SER A 332 6.63 -15.94 22.30
C SER A 332 7.19 -17.35 22.19
N GLY A 333 6.49 -18.26 21.49
CA GLY A 333 6.92 -19.64 21.29
C GLY A 333 8.38 -19.71 20.85
N ALA A 334 8.83 -18.77 20.01
CA ALA A 334 10.18 -18.64 19.49
C ALA A 334 11.22 -18.38 20.58
N ALA A 335 10.86 -17.62 21.62
CA ALA A 335 11.71 -17.40 22.78
C ALA A 335 11.81 -18.66 23.66
N CYS A 336 10.76 -19.45 23.72
CA CYS A 336 10.72 -20.74 24.43
C CYS A 336 11.50 -21.82 23.67
N TRP A 337 11.26 -21.98 22.36
CA TRP A 337 12.06 -22.82 21.45
C TRP A 337 13.54 -22.42 21.42
N GLY A 338 13.84 -21.12 21.45
CA GLY A 338 15.20 -20.60 21.55
C GLY A 338 15.89 -20.98 22.87
N ARG A 339 15.16 -21.08 23.97
CA ARG A 339 15.69 -21.57 25.26
C ARG A 339 15.91 -23.07 25.25
N LEU A 340 14.95 -23.84 24.74
CA LEU A 340 15.08 -25.28 24.56
C LEU A 340 16.33 -25.62 23.71
N ARG A 341 16.47 -24.96 22.57
CA ARG A 341 17.63 -25.12 21.68
C ARG A 341 18.95 -24.86 22.39
N ARG A 342 19.05 -23.75 23.15
CA ARG A 342 20.26 -23.45 23.94
C ARG A 342 20.54 -24.52 24.98
N SER A 343 19.51 -25.11 25.59
CA SER A 343 19.66 -26.20 26.55
C SER A 343 20.21 -27.46 25.88
N ILE A 344 19.70 -27.83 24.69
CA ILE A 344 20.18 -28.97 23.91
C ILE A 344 21.65 -28.77 23.49
N ILE A 345 22.00 -27.57 23.02
CA ILE A 345 23.39 -27.22 22.65
C ILE A 345 24.32 -27.30 23.85
N ARG A 346 23.89 -26.80 25.01
CA ARG A 346 24.71 -26.85 26.23
C ARG A 346 24.95 -28.28 26.71
N SER A 347 23.96 -29.16 26.58
CA SER A 347 24.11 -30.58 26.91
C SER A 347 25.09 -31.30 25.97
N LEU A 348 25.14 -30.90 24.69
CA LEU A 348 26.13 -31.38 23.72
C LEU A 348 27.56 -30.93 24.08
N GLU A 349 27.73 -29.66 24.45
CA GLU A 349 29.04 -29.09 24.83
C GLU A 349 29.63 -29.75 26.10
N LEU A 350 28.78 -30.25 26.99
CA LEU A 350 29.17 -30.91 28.24
C LEU A 350 29.49 -32.40 28.09
N ALA A 351 29.09 -33.05 27.00
CA ALA A 351 29.11 -34.52 26.88
C ALA A 351 30.42 -35.14 26.34
N GLU A 352 31.44 -34.33 25.98
CA GLU A 352 32.74 -34.78 25.41
C GLU A 352 32.61 -35.85 24.29
N SER A 353 31.51 -35.86 23.53
CA SER A 353 31.21 -36.88 22.52
C SER A 353 31.00 -36.30 21.11
N GLU A 354 31.48 -37.00 20.07
CA GLU A 354 31.29 -36.69 18.62
C GLU A 354 29.83 -36.87 18.13
N VAL A 355 28.82 -36.40 18.88
CA VAL A 355 27.41 -36.54 18.52
C VAL A 355 26.95 -35.32 17.71
N SER A 356 26.29 -35.54 16.58
CA SER A 356 25.76 -34.47 15.73
C SER A 356 24.56 -33.74 16.39
N PHE A 357 24.30 -32.50 15.96
CA PHE A 357 23.17 -31.72 16.50
C PHE A 357 21.83 -32.43 16.24
N GLU A 358 21.68 -33.09 15.10
CA GLU A 358 20.48 -33.86 14.74
C GLU A 358 20.28 -35.08 15.65
N GLU A 359 21.36 -35.78 16.02
CA GLU A 359 21.28 -36.91 16.95
C GLU A 359 20.88 -36.47 18.35
N ALA A 360 21.31 -35.29 18.79
CA ALA A 360 20.90 -34.72 20.07
C ALA A 360 19.44 -34.25 20.07
N VAL A 361 18.96 -33.65 18.98
CA VAL A 361 17.53 -33.29 18.84
C VAL A 361 16.66 -34.55 18.81
N CYS A 362 17.10 -35.61 18.12
CA CYS A 362 16.43 -36.90 18.12
C CYS A 362 16.39 -37.55 19.51
N ALA A 363 17.50 -37.51 20.24
CA ALA A 363 17.57 -38.00 21.62
C ALA A 363 16.67 -37.18 22.56
N ALA A 364 16.63 -35.86 22.40
CA ALA A 364 15.74 -34.98 23.17
C ALA A 364 14.27 -35.30 22.90
N PHE A 365 13.87 -35.42 21.62
CA PHE A 365 12.50 -35.79 21.26
C PHE A 365 12.09 -37.13 21.88
N ARG A 366 12.93 -38.16 21.77
CA ARG A 366 12.66 -39.48 22.40
C ARG A 366 12.61 -39.44 23.91
N THR A 367 13.31 -38.50 24.53
CA THR A 367 13.27 -38.31 25.98
C THR A 367 11.97 -37.63 26.40
N PHE A 368 11.43 -36.75 25.56
CA PHE A 368 10.18 -36.03 25.82
C PHE A 368 8.94 -36.87 25.48
N ASP A 369 9.04 -37.70 24.43
CA ASP A 369 8.05 -38.70 24.03
C ASP A 369 8.09 -39.91 24.98
N SER A 370 7.66 -39.67 26.22
CA SER A 370 7.75 -40.63 27.32
C SER A 370 6.91 -41.90 27.11
N ASP A 371 5.89 -41.85 26.26
CA ASP A 371 5.02 -42.97 25.93
C ASP A 371 5.38 -43.65 24.58
N GLY A 372 6.35 -43.11 23.85
CA GLY A 372 6.85 -43.65 22.59
C GLY A 372 5.83 -43.58 21.46
N SER A 373 4.89 -42.64 21.54
CA SER A 373 3.80 -42.47 20.58
C SER A 373 4.26 -41.88 19.25
N GLY A 374 5.44 -41.26 19.21
CA GLY A 374 5.96 -40.52 18.07
C GLY A 374 5.44 -39.08 17.99
N PHE A 375 4.73 -38.61 19.01
CA PHE A 375 4.15 -37.27 19.12
C PHE A 375 4.41 -36.68 20.51
N LEU A 376 4.52 -35.36 20.61
CA LEU A 376 4.57 -34.67 21.89
C LEU A 376 3.25 -33.98 22.17
N THR A 377 2.60 -34.39 23.25
CA THR A 377 1.42 -33.72 23.81
C THR A 377 1.79 -32.49 24.64
N SER A 378 0.80 -31.66 24.97
CA SER A 378 0.98 -30.53 25.90
C SER A 378 1.53 -30.98 27.25
N GLU A 379 1.11 -32.13 27.77
CA GLU A 379 1.60 -32.66 29.05
C GLU A 379 3.08 -33.08 28.95
N GLN A 380 3.44 -33.81 27.89
CA GLN A 380 4.82 -34.24 27.65
C GLN A 380 5.77 -33.06 27.41
N LEU A 381 5.32 -32.04 26.68
CA LEU A 381 6.13 -30.85 26.45
C LEU A 381 6.29 -30.02 27.74
N GLN A 382 5.22 -29.90 28.54
CA GLN A 382 5.25 -29.26 29.87
C GLN A 382 6.26 -29.94 30.81
N ASP A 383 6.24 -31.27 30.86
CA ASP A 383 7.16 -32.08 31.66
C ASP A 383 8.60 -31.97 31.16
N ALA A 384 8.80 -32.00 29.84
CA ALA A 384 10.08 -31.82 29.19
C ALA A 384 10.71 -30.47 29.56
N MET A 385 9.96 -29.37 29.45
CA MET A 385 10.46 -28.03 29.81
C MET A 385 10.79 -27.94 31.30
N SER A 386 9.96 -28.55 32.15
CA SER A 386 10.19 -28.60 33.60
C SER A 386 11.48 -29.36 33.94
N SER A 387 11.76 -30.48 33.25
CA SER A 387 12.98 -31.28 33.43
C SER A 387 14.25 -30.51 33.05
N LEU A 388 14.14 -29.51 32.16
CA LEU A 388 15.22 -28.62 31.75
C LEU A 388 15.35 -27.36 32.63
N GLY A 389 14.58 -27.28 33.72
CA GLY A 389 14.57 -26.12 34.62
C GLY A 389 13.80 -24.92 34.08
N LEU A 390 12.98 -25.09 33.04
CA LEU A 390 12.12 -24.06 32.46
C LEU A 390 10.69 -24.25 32.98
N GLN A 391 10.28 -23.41 33.92
CA GLN A 391 8.90 -23.36 34.40
C GLN A 391 8.07 -22.49 33.44
N LEU A 392 7.30 -23.14 32.56
CA LEU A 392 6.39 -22.49 31.62
C LEU A 392 4.95 -22.68 32.10
N ASP A 393 4.08 -21.71 31.86
CA ASP A 393 2.64 -21.88 32.09
C ASP A 393 1.99 -22.62 30.91
N THR A 394 0.76 -23.12 31.10
CA THR A 394 0.01 -23.87 30.08
C THR A 394 -0.12 -23.08 28.78
N ALA A 395 -0.30 -21.76 28.86
CA ALA A 395 -0.39 -20.88 27.70
C ALA A 395 0.92 -20.85 26.88
N ALA A 396 2.08 -20.81 27.54
CA ALA A 396 3.38 -20.85 26.86
C ALA A 396 3.65 -22.24 26.23
N ILE A 397 3.19 -23.32 26.85
CA ILE A 397 3.30 -24.68 26.27
C ILE A 397 2.40 -24.84 25.05
N GLU A 398 1.15 -24.37 25.13
CA GLU A 398 0.25 -24.32 23.99
C GLU A 398 0.84 -23.49 22.86
N GLU A 399 1.48 -22.36 23.15
CA GLU A 399 2.14 -21.55 22.11
C GLU A 399 3.35 -22.27 21.49
N MET A 400 4.14 -22.99 22.28
CA MET A 400 5.24 -23.81 21.73
C MET A 400 4.70 -24.84 20.76
N ILE A 401 3.63 -25.56 21.11
CA ILE A 401 2.94 -26.50 20.22
C ILE A 401 2.47 -25.76 18.97
N ASN A 402 1.75 -24.65 19.14
CA ASN A 402 1.21 -23.87 18.03
C ASN A 402 2.28 -23.33 17.05
N GLU A 403 3.52 -23.10 17.50
CA GLU A 403 4.61 -22.65 16.63
C GLU A 403 5.29 -23.80 15.88
N ALA A 404 5.37 -24.99 16.48
CA ALA A 404 5.99 -26.15 15.85
C ALA A 404 5.02 -26.86 14.88
N GLU A 405 3.74 -26.87 15.22
CA GLU A 405 2.69 -27.61 14.55
C GLU A 405 2.33 -27.00 13.19
N GLN A 406 2.34 -27.81 12.15
CA GLN A 406 2.03 -27.40 10.77
C GLN A 406 0.66 -27.93 10.32
N ASN A 407 0.19 -29.02 10.92
CA ASN A 407 -0.92 -29.83 10.40
C ASN A 407 -2.28 -29.60 11.11
N GLY A 408 -2.32 -28.97 12.29
CA GLY A 408 -3.58 -28.71 13.00
C GLY A 408 -4.04 -29.78 13.99
N ASP A 409 -3.24 -30.81 14.31
CA ASP A 409 -3.65 -31.93 15.15
C ASP A 409 -3.45 -31.75 16.67
N GLY A 410 -2.88 -30.62 17.10
CA GLY A 410 -2.69 -30.27 18.53
C GLY A 410 -1.59 -31.06 19.25
N VAL A 411 -0.75 -31.78 18.51
CA VAL A 411 0.47 -32.44 19.01
C VAL A 411 1.66 -32.02 18.15
N ILE A 412 2.89 -32.33 18.58
CA ILE A 412 4.09 -32.06 17.80
C ILE A 412 4.67 -33.39 17.32
N ASP A 413 4.69 -33.62 16.02
CA ASP A 413 5.42 -34.74 15.44
C ASP A 413 6.95 -34.49 15.39
N TYR A 414 7.74 -35.52 15.09
CA TYR A 414 9.20 -35.36 15.07
C TYR A 414 9.69 -34.32 14.03
N MET A 415 9.04 -34.21 12.88
CA MET A 415 9.41 -33.27 11.82
C MET A 415 9.06 -31.83 12.23
N GLU A 416 7.92 -31.64 12.87
CA GLU A 416 7.49 -30.37 13.47
C GLU A 416 8.43 -29.94 14.60
N PHE A 417 8.81 -30.87 15.47
CA PHE A 417 9.79 -30.63 16.54
C PHE A 417 11.18 -30.28 15.99
N LEU A 418 11.63 -30.97 14.95
CA LEU A 418 12.90 -30.70 14.27
C LEU A 418 12.91 -29.33 13.59
N ALA A 419 11.82 -28.99 12.90
CA ALA A 419 11.64 -27.69 12.25
C ALA A 419 11.64 -26.54 13.28
N ALA A 420 10.94 -26.72 14.40
CA ALA A 420 10.93 -25.77 15.51
C ALA A 420 12.33 -25.57 16.14
N CYS A 421 13.18 -26.61 16.14
CA CYS A 421 14.57 -26.55 16.60
C CYS A 421 15.55 -25.94 15.56
N LYS A 422 15.08 -25.66 14.33
CA LYS A 422 15.80 -25.08 13.17
C LYS A 422 17.06 -25.86 12.74
N VAL A 423 16.85 -26.93 11.96
CA VAL A 423 17.86 -27.56 11.09
C VAL A 423 17.42 -27.40 9.62
N PRO A 424 18.29 -27.07 8.64
CA PRO A 424 17.88 -26.83 7.25
C PRO A 424 17.30 -28.07 6.54
N ASP A 425 16.25 -27.88 5.74
CA ASP A 425 15.44 -28.93 5.07
C ASP A 425 16.18 -29.81 4.04
N ASN A 426 17.43 -29.49 3.69
CA ASN A 426 18.15 -30.13 2.57
C ASN A 426 18.95 -31.40 2.95
N HIS A 427 18.71 -32.02 4.11
CA HIS A 427 19.45 -33.21 4.54
C HIS A 427 18.78 -34.54 4.11
N PRO A 428 19.52 -35.52 3.54
CA PRO A 428 18.99 -36.76 2.94
C PRO A 428 18.22 -37.70 3.88
N SER A 429 18.24 -37.48 5.19
CA SER A 429 17.53 -38.31 6.19
C SER A 429 16.04 -37.96 6.32
N ALA A 430 15.66 -36.70 6.12
CA ALA A 430 14.27 -36.20 6.21
C ALA A 430 13.36 -36.81 5.12
N GLN A 431 13.92 -37.05 3.93
CA GLN A 431 13.17 -37.57 2.78
C GLN A 431 12.87 -39.07 2.85
N ARG A 432 13.66 -39.86 3.61
CA ARG A 432 13.46 -41.32 3.72
C ARG A 432 12.33 -41.71 4.68
N MET A 433 11.90 -40.83 5.57
CA MET A 433 10.98 -41.17 6.67
C MET A 433 9.53 -40.68 6.48
N SER A 434 9.30 -39.65 5.65
CA SER A 434 7.95 -39.13 5.33
C SER A 434 7.01 -40.17 4.69
N SER A 435 7.58 -41.24 4.12
CA SER A 435 6.83 -42.34 3.50
C SER A 435 6.14 -43.28 4.50
N LYS A 436 6.54 -43.29 5.78
CA LYS A 436 5.98 -44.19 6.81
C LYS A 436 4.91 -43.54 7.70
N ILE A 437 4.83 -42.22 7.77
CA ILE A 437 3.92 -41.48 8.68
C ILE A 437 2.53 -41.23 8.05
N LYS A 438 2.39 -41.34 6.72
CA LYS A 438 1.14 -41.10 5.95
C LYS A 438 -0.04 -42.07 6.22
N LYS A 439 -0.03 -42.88 7.28
CA LYS A 439 -1.10 -43.86 7.56
C LYS A 439 -1.40 -44.01 9.06
N MET A 440 -1.85 -42.97 9.74
CA MET A 440 -2.61 -43.13 10.99
C MET A 440 -3.69 -42.03 11.14
N PRO A 441 -4.87 -42.36 11.70
CA PRO A 441 -6.03 -41.47 11.71
C PRO A 441 -6.01 -40.52 12.91
N SER A 442 -6.21 -39.23 12.67
CA SER A 442 -6.56 -38.25 13.70
C SER A 442 -8.05 -37.93 13.60
N THR A 443 -8.83 -38.31 14.61
CA THR A 443 -10.11 -37.63 14.90
C THR A 443 -10.30 -37.61 16.40
N ARG A 444 -10.32 -36.42 17.00
CA ARG A 444 -11.08 -36.18 18.23
C ARG A 444 -11.82 -34.85 18.19
N PHE A 445 -13.15 -35.01 18.28
CA PHE A 445 -14.21 -34.09 18.69
C PHE A 445 -14.42 -32.80 17.90
N ALA A 446 -14.90 -32.94 16.66
CA ALA A 446 -15.79 -31.93 16.08
C ALA A 446 -16.96 -31.68 17.02
N SER A 447 -17.30 -30.41 17.27
CA SER A 447 -18.56 -30.12 17.94
C SER A 447 -19.72 -30.58 17.04
N GLN A 448 -20.73 -31.23 17.64
CA GLN A 448 -21.94 -31.56 16.89
C GLN A 448 -22.75 -30.32 16.48
N SER A 449 -22.41 -29.12 16.98
CA SER A 449 -23.16 -27.88 16.72
C SER A 449 -22.29 -26.62 16.69
N TYR A 450 -22.53 -25.75 15.70
CA TYR A 450 -21.90 -24.43 15.55
C TYR A 450 -22.93 -23.29 15.47
N ASP A 451 -22.58 -22.10 15.94
CA ASP A 451 -23.39 -20.90 15.68
C ASP A 451 -23.31 -20.49 14.20
N LEU A 452 -22.09 -20.57 13.64
CA LEU A 452 -21.84 -20.37 12.21
C LEU A 452 -21.00 -21.51 11.65
N LEU A 453 -21.46 -22.11 10.56
CA LEU A 453 -20.62 -22.95 9.70
C LEU A 453 -20.30 -22.23 8.39
N VAL A 454 -19.01 -22.09 8.08
CA VAL A 454 -18.54 -21.50 6.82
C VAL A 454 -18.11 -22.61 5.88
N LEU A 455 -18.61 -22.61 4.65
CA LEU A 455 -18.27 -23.60 3.63
C LEU A 455 -17.24 -23.02 2.65
N GLY A 456 -15.97 -23.40 2.82
CA GLY A 456 -14.82 -22.93 2.04
C GLY A 456 -13.91 -22.00 2.83
N ALA A 457 -12.60 -22.24 2.77
CA ALA A 457 -11.57 -21.48 3.50
C ALA A 457 -10.74 -20.56 2.59
N GLY A 458 -11.34 -20.03 1.52
CA GLY A 458 -10.75 -18.94 0.74
C GLY A 458 -10.79 -17.60 1.49
N PRO A 459 -10.27 -16.50 0.91
CA PRO A 459 -10.18 -15.21 1.59
C PRO A 459 -11.50 -14.69 2.20
N ALA A 460 -12.62 -14.88 1.50
CA ALA A 460 -13.95 -14.50 1.98
C ALA A 460 -14.44 -15.39 3.13
N GLY A 461 -14.20 -16.70 3.04
CA GLY A 461 -14.60 -17.66 4.07
C GLY A 461 -13.80 -17.48 5.36
N VAL A 462 -12.49 -17.33 5.26
CA VAL A 462 -11.63 -16.99 6.41
C VAL A 462 -12.10 -15.68 7.06
N LYS A 463 -12.36 -14.63 6.27
CA LYS A 463 -12.87 -13.35 6.83
C LYS A 463 -14.23 -13.51 7.50
N ALA A 464 -15.17 -14.28 6.93
CA ALA A 464 -16.46 -14.55 7.56
C ALA A 464 -16.30 -15.24 8.91
N ALA A 465 -15.41 -16.24 8.96
CA ALA A 465 -15.15 -16.98 10.18
C ALA A 465 -14.53 -16.10 11.28
N LEU A 466 -13.51 -15.31 10.93
CA LEU A 466 -12.85 -14.39 11.85
C LEU A 466 -13.79 -13.28 12.34
N GLU A 467 -14.66 -12.75 11.48
CA GLU A 467 -15.65 -11.74 11.85
C GLU A 467 -16.66 -12.29 12.87
N ALA A 468 -17.16 -13.51 12.65
CA ALA A 468 -18.12 -14.14 13.55
C ALA A 468 -17.47 -14.58 14.87
N ALA A 469 -16.35 -15.28 14.80
CA ALA A 469 -15.62 -15.69 16.00
C ALA A 469 -15.13 -14.47 16.79
N GLY A 470 -14.79 -13.38 16.09
CA GLY A 470 -14.39 -12.13 16.71
C GLY A 470 -15.47 -11.48 17.57
N ARG A 471 -16.74 -11.82 17.33
CA ARG A 471 -17.93 -11.40 18.11
C ARG A 471 -18.33 -12.42 19.19
N GLY A 472 -17.54 -13.48 19.38
CA GLY A 472 -17.74 -14.50 20.40
C GLY A 472 -18.62 -15.69 19.97
N TYR A 473 -18.93 -15.83 18.68
CA TYR A 473 -19.69 -16.98 18.18
C TYR A 473 -18.81 -18.22 18.05
N LYS A 474 -19.40 -19.41 18.21
CA LYS A 474 -18.73 -20.68 17.92
C LYS A 474 -18.77 -20.97 16.43
N VAL A 475 -17.61 -21.01 15.80
CA VAL A 475 -17.49 -21.10 14.33
C VAL A 475 -16.73 -22.34 13.89
N GLY A 476 -17.22 -22.98 12.84
CA GLY A 476 -16.49 -24.01 12.10
C GLY A 476 -16.31 -23.61 10.64
N VAL A 477 -15.17 -23.98 10.04
CA VAL A 477 -14.87 -23.78 8.61
C VAL A 477 -14.64 -25.14 7.97
N VAL A 478 -15.40 -25.47 6.93
CA VAL A 478 -15.23 -26.70 6.17
C VAL A 478 -14.40 -26.42 4.90
N GLU A 479 -13.31 -27.16 4.69
CA GLU A 479 -12.46 -27.04 3.50
C GLU A 479 -12.15 -28.43 2.92
N PRO A 480 -12.57 -28.72 1.66
CA PRO A 480 -12.30 -30.01 1.03
C PRO A 480 -10.86 -30.19 0.54
N LYS A 481 -10.10 -29.10 0.36
CA LYS A 481 -8.69 -29.19 -0.04
C LYS A 481 -7.81 -29.60 1.14
N GLU A 482 -6.74 -30.35 0.85
CA GLU A 482 -5.76 -30.76 1.86
C GLU A 482 -5.09 -29.58 2.57
N CYS A 483 -5.10 -28.40 1.95
CA CYS A 483 -4.56 -27.17 2.50
C CYS A 483 -5.61 -26.04 2.47
N LEU A 484 -5.57 -25.18 3.49
CA LEU A 484 -6.37 -23.95 3.52
C LEU A 484 -6.01 -23.08 2.31
N THR A 485 -6.99 -22.41 1.71
CA THR A 485 -6.76 -21.58 0.51
C THR A 485 -6.55 -20.11 0.86
N GLY A 486 -5.79 -19.83 1.91
CA GLY A 486 -5.55 -18.49 2.46
C GLY A 486 -4.95 -17.47 1.47
N ALA A 487 -4.32 -17.94 0.38
CA ALA A 487 -3.84 -17.09 -0.70
C ALA A 487 -4.98 -16.75 -1.69
N PRO A 488 -5.06 -15.51 -2.21
CA PRO A 488 -5.98 -15.20 -3.29
C PRO A 488 -5.65 -16.04 -4.54
N THR A 489 -6.67 -16.48 -5.29
CA THR A 489 -6.51 -17.24 -6.55
C THR A 489 -5.56 -16.55 -7.56
N GLY A 490 -5.39 -15.22 -7.44
CA GLY A 490 -4.46 -14.44 -8.25
C GLY A 490 -2.99 -14.42 -7.80
N ALA A 491 -2.60 -15.06 -6.70
CA ALA A 491 -1.24 -14.96 -6.14
C ALA A 491 -0.14 -15.24 -7.18
N HIS A 492 -0.35 -16.22 -8.06
CA HIS A 492 0.54 -16.52 -9.18
C HIS A 492 0.82 -15.29 -10.07
N SER A 493 -0.23 -14.67 -10.62
CA SER A 493 -0.11 -13.49 -11.48
C SER A 493 0.58 -12.30 -10.77
N LYS A 494 0.42 -12.17 -9.45
CA LYS A 494 1.01 -11.05 -8.69
C LYS A 494 2.49 -11.28 -8.42
N CYS A 495 2.89 -12.50 -8.06
CA CYS A 495 4.30 -12.87 -7.95
C CYS A 495 5.03 -12.68 -9.29
N MET A 496 4.40 -13.14 -10.38
CA MET A 496 4.91 -12.95 -11.75
C MET A 496 5.09 -11.46 -12.09
N ARG A 497 4.05 -10.64 -11.86
CA ARG A 497 4.09 -9.21 -12.12
C ARG A 497 5.26 -8.52 -11.43
N GLU A 498 5.39 -8.70 -10.12
CA GLU A 498 6.46 -8.03 -9.37
C GLU A 498 7.85 -8.53 -9.78
N SER A 499 8.01 -9.83 -10.07
CA SER A 499 9.28 -10.38 -10.60
C SER A 499 9.70 -9.68 -11.89
N VAL A 500 8.72 -9.42 -12.78
CA VAL A 500 8.94 -8.69 -14.04
C VAL A 500 9.27 -7.22 -13.80
N MET A 501 8.60 -6.58 -12.85
CA MET A 501 8.87 -5.17 -12.50
C MET A 501 10.29 -4.97 -11.98
N GLU A 502 10.84 -5.95 -11.24
CA GLU A 502 12.19 -5.89 -10.68
C GLU A 502 13.28 -6.37 -11.66
N MET A 503 12.92 -6.80 -12.88
CA MET A 503 13.83 -7.39 -13.87
C MET A 503 14.65 -8.59 -13.35
N LYS A 504 14.21 -9.24 -12.28
CA LYS A 504 14.81 -10.45 -11.69
C LYS A 504 14.11 -11.67 -12.27
N VAL A 505 14.60 -12.26 -13.38
CA VAL A 505 13.79 -13.32 -14.00
C VAL A 505 14.54 -14.49 -14.62
N THR A 506 14.78 -15.51 -13.79
CA THR A 506 14.74 -16.91 -14.23
C THR A 506 13.44 -17.58 -13.73
N TRP A 507 12.88 -18.54 -14.47
CA TRP A 507 11.68 -19.30 -14.05
C TRP A 507 11.78 -20.00 -12.68
N PRO A 508 12.94 -20.58 -12.28
CA PRO A 508 13.10 -21.16 -10.95
C PRO A 508 12.89 -20.16 -9.80
N GLU A 509 13.31 -18.89 -9.97
CA GLU A 509 13.13 -17.85 -8.97
C GLU A 509 11.64 -17.50 -8.80
N ILE A 510 10.92 -17.33 -9.92
CA ILE A 510 9.47 -17.12 -9.91
C ILE A 510 8.75 -18.24 -9.17
N ARG A 511 9.05 -19.51 -9.49
CA ARG A 511 8.42 -20.66 -8.83
C ARG A 511 8.69 -20.70 -7.33
N THR A 512 9.93 -20.42 -6.93
CA THR A 512 10.31 -20.36 -5.51
C THR A 512 9.51 -19.29 -4.77
N MET A 513 9.38 -18.10 -5.36
CA MET A 513 8.58 -17.01 -4.80
C MET A 513 7.11 -17.39 -4.67
N ILE A 514 6.49 -17.96 -5.70
CA ILE A 514 5.08 -18.38 -5.68
C ILE A 514 4.83 -19.42 -4.58
N SER A 515 5.70 -20.44 -4.49
CA SER A 515 5.60 -21.49 -3.47
C SER A 515 5.69 -20.90 -2.06
N ARG A 516 6.65 -19.99 -1.84
CA ARG A 516 6.81 -19.29 -0.56
C ARG A 516 5.60 -18.46 -0.20
N VAL A 517 5.13 -17.60 -1.10
CA VAL A 517 3.94 -16.76 -0.90
C VAL A 517 2.71 -17.61 -0.57
N THR A 518 2.54 -18.73 -1.28
CA THR A 518 1.40 -19.63 -1.07
C THR A 518 1.50 -20.27 0.31
N ALA A 519 2.63 -20.89 0.65
CA ALA A 519 2.83 -21.53 1.94
C ALA A 519 2.65 -20.55 3.11
N ASP A 520 3.24 -19.35 3.03
CA ASP A 520 3.12 -18.33 4.07
C ASP A 520 1.66 -17.89 4.23
N ALA A 521 0.94 -17.61 3.13
CA ALA A 521 -0.47 -17.23 3.20
C ALA A 521 -1.37 -18.33 3.80
N GLN A 522 -1.03 -19.60 3.58
CA GLN A 522 -1.76 -20.74 4.14
C GLN A 522 -1.51 -20.89 5.64
N ALA A 523 -0.26 -20.90 6.07
CA ALA A 523 0.12 -20.93 7.48
C ALA A 523 -0.51 -19.76 8.25
N ASN A 524 -0.56 -18.60 7.60
CA ASN A 524 -1.16 -17.39 8.13
C ASN A 524 -2.68 -17.50 8.35
N ALA A 525 -3.41 -18.04 7.37
CA ALA A 525 -4.85 -18.28 7.52
C ALA A 525 -5.12 -19.30 8.63
N ALA A 526 -4.35 -20.39 8.69
CA ALA A 526 -4.44 -21.39 9.75
C ALA A 526 -4.26 -20.76 11.14
N ARG A 527 -3.19 -19.97 11.31
CA ARG A 527 -2.86 -19.27 12.54
C ARG A 527 -3.99 -18.33 12.98
N LEU A 528 -4.54 -17.54 12.06
CA LEU A 528 -5.64 -16.62 12.36
C LEU A 528 -6.91 -17.36 12.78
N LEU A 529 -7.31 -18.41 12.07
CA LEU A 529 -8.48 -19.21 12.43
C LEU A 529 -8.31 -19.83 13.82
N ARG A 530 -7.14 -20.41 14.10
CA ARG A 530 -6.79 -20.98 15.41
C ARG A 530 -6.83 -19.93 16.52
N THR A 531 -6.23 -18.75 16.30
CA THR A 531 -6.25 -17.63 17.23
C THR A 531 -7.66 -17.22 17.63
N PHE A 532 -8.60 -17.27 16.69
CA PHE A 532 -10.00 -16.92 16.94
C PHE A 532 -10.82 -18.15 17.41
N HIS A 533 -10.18 -19.27 17.75
CA HIS A 533 -10.82 -20.51 18.17
C HIS A 533 -11.87 -21.01 17.16
N VAL A 534 -11.56 -20.90 15.86
CA VAL A 534 -12.37 -21.44 14.78
C VAL A 534 -11.95 -22.88 14.51
N ASP A 535 -12.91 -23.81 14.54
CA ASP A 535 -12.66 -25.21 14.21
C ASP A 535 -12.47 -25.36 12.69
N VAL A 536 -11.32 -25.86 12.25
CA VAL A 536 -11.09 -26.20 10.84
C VAL A 536 -11.47 -27.66 10.61
N LEU A 537 -12.37 -27.90 9.66
CA LEU A 537 -12.98 -29.21 9.38
C LEU A 537 -12.60 -29.67 7.97
N PRO A 538 -11.57 -30.52 7.81
CA PRO A 538 -11.17 -31.04 6.51
C PRO A 538 -12.26 -31.94 5.92
N GLY A 539 -12.73 -31.62 4.71
CA GLY A 539 -13.72 -32.43 4.02
C GLY A 539 -14.70 -31.64 3.15
N ALA A 540 -15.57 -32.38 2.44
CA ALA A 540 -16.63 -31.82 1.63
C ALA A 540 -17.92 -31.64 2.44
N ALA A 541 -18.57 -30.50 2.30
CA ALA A 541 -19.87 -30.22 2.91
C ALA A 541 -21.01 -30.30 1.88
N SER A 542 -22.17 -30.80 2.31
CA SER A 542 -23.42 -30.73 1.56
C SER A 542 -24.61 -30.50 2.50
N PHE A 543 -25.60 -29.74 2.06
CA PHE A 543 -26.83 -29.49 2.81
C PHE A 543 -27.67 -30.77 2.88
N VAL A 544 -28.07 -31.15 4.09
CA VAL A 544 -29.15 -32.12 4.34
C VAL A 544 -30.48 -31.39 4.46
N ASP A 545 -30.47 -30.30 5.24
CA ASP A 545 -31.56 -29.35 5.42
C ASP A 545 -30.97 -27.96 5.80
N GLY A 546 -31.82 -26.97 6.08
CA GLY A 546 -31.37 -25.59 6.36
C GLY A 546 -30.53 -25.39 7.63
N LYS A 547 -30.39 -26.40 8.49
CA LYS A 547 -29.61 -26.37 9.74
C LYS A 547 -28.69 -27.57 9.94
N THR A 548 -28.68 -28.51 9.00
CA THR A 548 -27.87 -29.73 9.08
C THR A 548 -27.01 -29.86 7.83
N ILE A 549 -25.69 -29.91 8.04
CA ILE A 549 -24.69 -30.08 6.99
C ILE A 549 -24.05 -31.45 7.15
N LYS A 550 -24.04 -32.24 6.07
CA LYS A 550 -23.28 -33.46 5.97
C LYS A 550 -21.83 -33.12 5.63
N LEU A 551 -20.92 -33.39 6.56
CA LEU A 551 -19.48 -33.36 6.35
C LEU A 551 -19.01 -34.75 5.92
N THR A 552 -18.38 -34.84 4.76
CA THR A 552 -17.63 -36.02 4.32
C THR A 552 -16.15 -35.71 4.47
N ASP A 553 -15.49 -36.38 5.40
CA ASP A 553 -14.06 -36.18 5.64
C ASP A 553 -13.22 -36.64 4.44
N THR A 554 -11.91 -36.38 4.49
CA THR A 554 -10.95 -36.76 3.44
C THR A 554 -10.79 -38.27 3.28
N PHE A 555 -11.27 -39.08 4.23
CA PHE A 555 -11.27 -40.54 4.19
C PHE A 555 -12.59 -41.13 3.66
N GLY A 556 -13.58 -40.29 3.37
CA GLY A 556 -14.90 -40.69 2.87
C GLY A 556 -15.92 -41.01 3.97
N ASN A 557 -15.59 -40.84 5.25
CA ASN A 557 -16.56 -40.99 6.33
C ASN A 557 -17.49 -39.78 6.37
N SER A 558 -18.77 -40.02 6.62
CA SER A 558 -19.77 -38.95 6.70
C SER A 558 -20.28 -38.75 8.12
N SER A 559 -20.41 -37.50 8.53
CA SER A 559 -21.07 -37.09 9.77
C SER A 559 -21.99 -35.89 9.54
N ASN A 560 -23.00 -35.73 10.40
CA ASN A 560 -23.92 -34.59 10.33
C ASN A 560 -23.54 -33.56 11.39
N ILE A 561 -23.38 -32.32 10.95
CA ILE A 561 -23.08 -31.14 11.77
C ILE A 561 -24.33 -30.28 11.82
N LYS A 562 -24.76 -29.92 13.03
CA LYS A 562 -25.84 -28.95 13.22
C LYS A 562 -25.29 -27.53 13.22
N THR A 563 -26.05 -26.57 12.73
CA THR A 563 -25.66 -25.17 12.82
C THR A 563 -26.84 -24.22 12.86
N THR A 564 -26.65 -23.06 13.49
CA THR A 564 -27.65 -21.99 13.53
C THR A 564 -27.69 -21.22 12.21
N ALA A 565 -26.53 -21.01 11.57
CA ALA A 565 -26.41 -20.29 10.31
C ALA A 565 -25.24 -20.77 9.45
N VAL A 566 -25.33 -20.51 8.14
CA VAL A 566 -24.34 -20.94 7.15
C VAL A 566 -23.91 -19.78 6.28
N VAL A 567 -22.60 -19.65 6.06
CA VAL A 567 -22.01 -18.80 5.01
C VAL A 567 -21.38 -19.69 3.95
N ILE A 568 -21.89 -19.64 2.72
CA ILE A 568 -21.35 -20.35 1.56
C ILE A 568 -20.25 -19.49 0.93
N ALA A 569 -19.00 -19.96 0.99
CA ALA A 569 -17.80 -19.28 0.51
C ALA A 569 -16.94 -20.20 -0.38
N THR A 570 -17.58 -21.07 -1.16
CA THR A 570 -16.94 -22.15 -1.93
C THR A 570 -16.15 -21.67 -3.16
N GLY A 571 -16.16 -20.37 -3.44
CA GLY A 571 -15.37 -19.76 -4.50
C GLY A 571 -15.87 -20.08 -5.92
N SER A 572 -14.96 -20.04 -6.88
CA SER A 572 -15.25 -20.26 -8.29
C SER A 572 -14.14 -21.04 -9.00
N LYS A 573 -14.44 -21.55 -10.19
CA LYS A 573 -13.53 -22.21 -11.12
C LYS A 573 -13.55 -21.55 -12.49
N ALA A 574 -12.49 -21.68 -13.27
CA ALA A 574 -12.42 -21.15 -14.62
C ALA A 574 -13.55 -21.71 -15.51
N ASN A 575 -14.11 -20.85 -16.38
CA ASN A 575 -15.07 -21.31 -17.38
C ASN A 575 -14.36 -22.15 -18.45
N ARG A 576 -14.75 -23.41 -18.59
CA ARG A 576 -14.29 -24.29 -19.68
C ARG A 576 -15.38 -24.45 -20.73
N LEU A 577 -15.20 -23.78 -21.87
CA LEU A 577 -16.09 -23.95 -23.02
C LEU A 577 -15.83 -25.31 -23.70
N PRO A 578 -16.86 -26.10 -24.04
CA PRO A 578 -16.68 -27.45 -24.60
C PRO A 578 -15.82 -27.53 -25.87
N MET A 579 -15.75 -26.43 -26.63
CA MET A 579 -14.98 -26.33 -27.87
C MET A 579 -13.46 -26.12 -27.66
N ILE A 580 -13.02 -25.84 -26.43
CA ILE A 580 -11.61 -25.56 -26.12
C ILE A 580 -10.93 -26.86 -25.66
N PRO A 581 -9.90 -27.35 -26.38
CA PRO A 581 -9.23 -28.60 -26.05
C PRO A 581 -8.13 -28.36 -25.00
N PHE A 582 -8.50 -28.37 -23.72
CA PHE A 582 -7.56 -28.16 -22.59
C PHE A 582 -6.52 -29.28 -22.41
N ASP A 583 -6.65 -30.39 -23.13
CA ASP A 583 -5.68 -31.47 -23.21
C ASP A 583 -4.54 -31.19 -24.22
N VAL A 584 -4.67 -30.16 -25.06
CA VAL A 584 -3.62 -29.73 -25.99
C VAL A 584 -2.54 -28.96 -25.24
N PRO A 585 -1.25 -29.34 -25.36
CA PRO A 585 -0.16 -28.59 -24.74
C PRO A 585 -0.15 -27.13 -25.18
N GLY A 586 0.05 -26.23 -24.22
CA GLY A 586 0.00 -24.78 -24.48
C GLY A 586 -1.40 -24.17 -24.39
N VAL A 587 -2.45 -24.95 -24.12
CA VAL A 587 -3.79 -24.44 -23.78
C VAL A 587 -3.95 -24.38 -22.26
N TYR A 588 -4.17 -23.17 -21.74
CA TYR A 588 -4.34 -22.92 -20.31
C TYR A 588 -5.66 -22.18 -20.05
N ASP A 589 -6.19 -22.36 -18.84
CA ASP A 589 -7.16 -21.43 -18.25
C ASP A 589 -6.52 -20.72 -17.05
N SER A 590 -7.28 -19.86 -16.37
CA SER A 590 -6.77 -19.14 -15.19
C SER A 590 -6.42 -20.03 -14.00
N ASP A 591 -6.95 -21.24 -13.92
CA ASP A 591 -6.65 -22.20 -12.85
C ASP A 591 -5.42 -23.07 -13.19
N THR A 592 -5.13 -23.32 -14.48
CA THR A 592 -3.98 -24.15 -14.93
C THR A 592 -2.77 -23.36 -15.43
N ILE A 593 -2.88 -22.05 -15.71
CA ILE A 593 -1.75 -21.24 -16.20
C ILE A 593 -0.55 -21.22 -15.23
N GLY A 594 -0.76 -21.54 -13.95
CA GLY A 594 0.33 -21.69 -12.99
C GLY A 594 1.29 -22.85 -13.28
N GLU A 595 0.93 -23.76 -14.19
CA GLU A 595 1.75 -24.89 -14.62
C GLU A 595 2.76 -24.50 -15.71
N ILE A 596 2.68 -23.28 -16.26
CA ILE A 596 3.60 -22.83 -17.32
C ILE A 596 5.04 -22.77 -16.81
N ASP A 597 5.98 -23.32 -17.60
CA ASP A 597 7.39 -23.42 -17.24
C ASP A 597 8.35 -22.71 -18.22
N TYR A 598 7.80 -21.90 -19.13
CA TYR A 598 8.53 -21.22 -20.21
C TYR A 598 7.91 -19.86 -20.56
N ILE A 599 8.72 -18.95 -21.14
CA ILE A 599 8.22 -17.69 -21.71
C ILE A 599 7.82 -17.97 -23.17
N PRO A 600 6.54 -17.86 -23.57
CA PRO A 600 6.11 -18.10 -24.94
C PRO A 600 6.59 -17.00 -25.90
N ARG A 601 6.82 -17.32 -27.18
CA ARG A 601 7.13 -16.27 -28.18
C ARG A 601 5.87 -15.52 -28.59
N LEU A 602 4.75 -16.25 -28.72
CA LEU A 602 3.43 -15.71 -28.99
C LEU A 602 2.41 -16.30 -28.01
N MET A 603 1.70 -15.42 -27.31
CA MET A 603 0.56 -15.75 -26.47
C MET A 603 -0.72 -15.17 -27.06
N VAL A 604 -1.77 -15.99 -27.18
CA VAL A 604 -3.12 -15.56 -27.53
C VAL A 604 -4.00 -15.65 -26.28
N VAL A 605 -4.66 -14.56 -25.92
CA VAL A 605 -5.55 -14.49 -24.74
C VAL A 605 -6.98 -14.32 -25.22
N GLN A 606 -7.87 -15.23 -24.83
CA GLN A 606 -9.31 -15.07 -25.06
C GLN A 606 -9.96 -14.38 -23.86
N GLY A 607 -10.44 -13.15 -24.06
CA GLY A 607 -11.13 -12.34 -23.06
C GLY A 607 -10.34 -11.12 -22.59
N GLY A 608 -10.91 -9.94 -22.74
CA GLY A 608 -10.42 -8.63 -22.29
C GLY A 608 -10.91 -8.24 -20.88
N GLY A 609 -11.07 -9.24 -20.01
CA GLY A 609 -11.34 -9.04 -18.58
C GLY A 609 -10.05 -8.84 -17.77
N ILE A 610 -10.19 -8.65 -16.45
CA ILE A 610 -9.07 -8.40 -15.53
C ILE A 610 -7.97 -9.47 -15.66
N ILE A 611 -8.32 -10.75 -15.52
CA ILE A 611 -7.35 -11.86 -15.55
C ILE A 611 -6.59 -11.91 -16.88
N GLY A 612 -7.31 -11.81 -18.00
CA GLY A 612 -6.72 -11.87 -19.33
C GLY A 612 -5.72 -10.73 -19.56
N LEU A 613 -6.09 -9.51 -19.15
CA LEU A 613 -5.24 -8.33 -19.34
C LEU A 613 -4.07 -8.24 -18.35
N GLU A 614 -4.21 -8.78 -17.14
CA GLU A 614 -3.07 -8.93 -16.22
C GLU A 614 -2.00 -9.83 -16.85
N TYR A 615 -2.35 -11.04 -17.29
CA TYR A 615 -1.39 -11.94 -17.94
C TYR A 615 -0.87 -11.38 -19.26
N ALA A 616 -1.73 -10.76 -20.08
CA ALA A 616 -1.30 -10.12 -21.32
C ALA A 616 -0.21 -9.07 -21.07
N ASN A 617 -0.40 -8.22 -20.06
CA ASN A 617 0.55 -7.17 -19.70
C ASN A 617 1.87 -7.77 -19.15
N ILE A 618 1.78 -8.75 -18.24
CA ILE A 618 2.95 -9.44 -17.66
C ILE A 618 3.81 -10.09 -18.75
N PHE A 619 3.21 -10.90 -19.62
CA PHE A 619 3.95 -11.60 -20.67
C PHE A 619 4.48 -10.64 -21.74
N ALA A 620 3.72 -9.61 -22.12
CA ALA A 620 4.21 -8.57 -23.03
C ALA A 620 5.47 -7.88 -22.47
N LYS A 621 5.49 -7.60 -21.17
CA LYS A 621 6.65 -7.00 -20.49
C LYS A 621 7.85 -7.95 -20.40
N MET A 622 7.62 -9.27 -20.38
CA MET A 622 8.65 -10.30 -20.52
C MET A 622 9.16 -10.48 -21.98
N GLY A 623 8.60 -9.74 -22.96
CA GLY A 623 9.00 -9.80 -24.36
C GLY A 623 8.19 -10.77 -25.23
N THR A 624 7.14 -11.40 -24.70
CA THR A 624 6.19 -12.21 -25.48
C THR A 624 5.37 -11.30 -26.40
N LYS A 625 5.18 -11.69 -27.66
CA LYS A 625 4.15 -11.06 -28.50
C LYS A 625 2.78 -11.50 -27.99
N VAL A 626 1.88 -10.57 -27.69
CA VAL A 626 0.55 -10.91 -27.14
C VAL A 626 -0.56 -10.41 -28.06
N ILE A 627 -1.53 -11.28 -28.31
CA ILE A 627 -2.78 -10.94 -29.00
C ILE A 627 -3.94 -11.24 -28.05
N VAL A 628 -4.77 -10.26 -27.73
CA VAL A 628 -6.00 -10.44 -26.97
C VAL A 628 -7.18 -10.46 -27.94
N VAL A 629 -7.97 -11.52 -27.88
CA VAL A 629 -9.19 -11.69 -28.67
C VAL A 629 -10.39 -11.53 -27.74
N GLU A 630 -11.22 -10.52 -28.01
CA GLU A 630 -12.42 -10.20 -27.24
C GLU A 630 -13.64 -10.18 -28.17
N PHE A 631 -14.70 -10.85 -27.74
CA PHE A 631 -15.95 -10.91 -28.48
C PHE A 631 -16.72 -9.59 -28.41
N ALA A 632 -16.64 -8.89 -27.28
CA ALA A 632 -17.22 -7.57 -27.11
C ALA A 632 -16.47 -6.50 -27.93
N ASP A 633 -17.13 -5.37 -28.14
CA ASP A 633 -16.55 -4.18 -28.77
C ASP A 633 -15.64 -3.38 -27.83
N LYS A 634 -15.59 -3.75 -26.53
CA LYS A 634 -14.90 -3.05 -25.46
C LYS A 634 -14.33 -4.01 -24.43
N VAL A 635 -13.23 -3.62 -23.81
CA VAL A 635 -12.60 -4.30 -22.67
C VAL A 635 -12.88 -3.56 -21.36
N LEU A 636 -12.75 -4.25 -20.22
CA LEU A 636 -12.82 -3.68 -18.87
C LEU A 636 -13.98 -2.70 -18.66
N MET A 637 -15.20 -3.13 -18.98
CA MET A 637 -16.39 -2.28 -18.97
C MET A 637 -16.65 -1.59 -17.63
N MET A 638 -16.16 -2.16 -16.51
CA MET A 638 -16.30 -1.62 -15.15
C MET A 638 -15.43 -0.40 -14.85
N LEU A 639 -14.36 -0.16 -15.61
CA LEU A 639 -13.43 0.95 -15.35
C LEU A 639 -14.00 2.29 -15.80
N ASP A 640 -13.67 3.32 -15.01
CA ASP A 640 -13.80 4.72 -15.41
C ASP A 640 -13.07 4.97 -16.75
N GLY A 641 -13.60 5.91 -17.53
CA GLY A 641 -13.10 6.25 -18.87
C GLY A 641 -11.61 6.59 -18.89
N ASP A 642 -11.12 7.34 -17.90
CA ASP A 642 -9.73 7.78 -17.86
C ASP A 642 -8.79 6.61 -17.51
N LEU A 643 -9.20 5.73 -16.57
CA LEU A 643 -8.43 4.53 -16.21
C LEU A 643 -8.33 3.58 -17.41
N LYS A 644 -9.46 3.40 -18.12
CA LYS A 644 -9.52 2.57 -19.32
C LYS A 644 -8.63 3.11 -20.44
N ALA A 645 -8.68 4.42 -20.69
CA ALA A 645 -7.86 5.07 -21.70
C ALA A 645 -6.36 4.92 -21.40
N ALA A 646 -5.96 5.12 -20.14
CA ALA A 646 -4.57 4.96 -19.73
C ALA A 646 -4.07 3.52 -19.92
N LEU A 647 -4.87 2.52 -19.52
CA LEU A 647 -4.49 1.12 -19.68
C LEU A 647 -4.44 0.70 -21.16
N LEU A 648 -5.39 1.13 -21.99
CA LEU A 648 -5.37 0.86 -23.44
C LEU A 648 -4.13 1.48 -24.11
N SER A 649 -3.77 2.71 -23.73
CA SER A 649 -2.55 3.37 -24.22
C SER A 649 -1.30 2.57 -23.83
N GLU A 650 -1.26 2.02 -22.62
CA GLU A 650 -0.13 1.23 -22.14
C GLU A 650 -0.04 -0.15 -22.83
N LEU A 651 -1.18 -0.83 -23.03
CA LEU A 651 -1.23 -2.08 -23.78
C LEU A 651 -0.71 -1.88 -25.22
N ALA A 652 -1.11 -0.78 -25.86
CA ALA A 652 -0.60 -0.41 -27.19
C ALA A 652 0.91 -0.11 -27.17
N ALA A 653 1.40 0.63 -26.16
CA ALA A 653 2.82 0.92 -26.00
C ALA A 653 3.67 -0.36 -25.82
N ASN A 654 3.12 -1.36 -25.14
CA ASN A 654 3.73 -2.69 -24.97
C ASN A 654 3.45 -3.65 -26.14
N LYS A 655 2.92 -3.15 -27.27
CA LYS A 655 2.66 -3.92 -28.50
C LYS A 655 1.73 -5.12 -28.30
N VAL A 656 0.76 -4.98 -27.41
CA VAL A 656 -0.34 -5.94 -27.27
C VAL A 656 -1.38 -5.65 -28.35
N ASP A 657 -1.63 -6.62 -29.22
CA ASP A 657 -2.64 -6.52 -30.28
C ASP A 657 -4.04 -6.82 -29.68
N LEU A 658 -4.98 -5.88 -29.78
CA LEU A 658 -6.36 -6.07 -29.31
C LEU A 658 -7.31 -6.31 -30.50
N LEU A 659 -7.83 -7.53 -30.62
CA LEU A 659 -8.83 -7.93 -31.60
C LEU A 659 -10.21 -7.94 -30.93
N LEU A 660 -10.90 -6.80 -31.00
CA LEU A 660 -12.26 -6.63 -30.46
C LEU A 660 -13.31 -7.10 -31.48
N SER A 661 -14.54 -7.34 -31.03
CA SER A 661 -15.63 -7.84 -31.89
C SER A 661 -15.22 -9.08 -32.70
N THR A 662 -14.39 -9.93 -32.12
CA THR A 662 -13.76 -11.07 -32.80
C THR A 662 -14.04 -12.35 -32.03
N ALA A 663 -14.56 -13.38 -32.71
CA ALA A 663 -14.82 -14.68 -32.13
C ALA A 663 -13.76 -15.71 -32.57
N ILE A 664 -13.41 -16.60 -31.65
CA ILE A 664 -12.64 -17.82 -31.96
C ILE A 664 -13.63 -18.89 -32.41
N LYS A 665 -13.52 -19.36 -33.64
CA LYS A 665 -14.40 -20.39 -34.22
C LYS A 665 -13.98 -21.80 -33.80
N SER A 666 -12.68 -22.08 -33.82
CA SER A 666 -12.14 -23.40 -33.47
C SER A 666 -10.70 -23.30 -32.99
N ILE A 667 -10.30 -24.25 -32.16
CA ILE A 667 -8.92 -24.44 -31.71
C ILE A 667 -8.54 -25.87 -31.99
N VAL A 668 -7.42 -26.07 -32.69
CA VAL A 668 -6.90 -27.40 -33.03
C VAL A 668 -5.43 -27.51 -32.66
N LYS A 669 -4.97 -28.74 -32.43
CA LYS A 669 -3.56 -29.03 -32.25
C LYS A 669 -2.80 -28.80 -33.55
N GLY A 670 -1.83 -27.90 -33.53
CA GLY A 670 -0.96 -27.61 -34.67
C GLY A 670 0.11 -28.67 -34.91
N LYS A 671 0.78 -28.56 -36.05
CA LYS A 671 1.94 -29.40 -36.44
C LYS A 671 3.29 -28.71 -36.19
N GLY A 672 3.30 -27.50 -35.62
CA GLY A 672 4.47 -26.65 -35.46
C GLY A 672 5.58 -27.22 -34.57
N ALA A 673 6.77 -26.60 -34.67
CA ALA A 673 8.04 -27.08 -34.13
C ALA A 673 8.16 -27.07 -32.59
N THR A 674 7.27 -26.40 -31.87
CA THR A 674 7.27 -26.30 -30.40
C THR A 674 6.02 -26.95 -29.79
N ARG A 675 6.18 -28.14 -29.21
CA ARG A 675 5.18 -28.82 -28.34
C ARG A 675 3.76 -29.04 -28.94
N GLY A 676 3.55 -28.95 -30.25
CA GLY A 676 2.21 -29.13 -30.85
C GLY A 676 1.28 -27.91 -30.68
N SER A 677 1.86 -26.71 -30.75
CA SER A 677 1.25 -25.37 -30.73
C SER A 677 -0.24 -25.30 -31.08
N PRO A 678 -1.10 -24.67 -30.25
CA PRO A 678 -2.49 -24.43 -30.60
C PRO A 678 -2.61 -23.53 -31.84
N VAL A 679 -3.49 -23.92 -32.77
CA VAL A 679 -3.88 -23.14 -33.94
C VAL A 679 -5.33 -22.73 -33.79
N LEU A 680 -5.57 -21.42 -33.77
CA LEU A 680 -6.89 -20.81 -33.59
C LEU A 680 -7.40 -20.27 -34.92
N GLN A 681 -8.63 -20.59 -35.27
CA GLN A 681 -9.35 -19.91 -36.33
C GLN A 681 -10.18 -18.78 -35.72
N VAL A 682 -9.95 -17.54 -36.16
CA VAL A 682 -10.77 -16.39 -35.78
C VAL A 682 -11.66 -15.95 -36.94
N ASP A 683 -12.75 -15.27 -36.64
CA ASP A 683 -13.73 -14.84 -37.65
C ASP A 683 -13.34 -13.57 -38.40
N ILE A 684 -12.39 -12.78 -37.90
CA ILE A 684 -11.87 -11.61 -38.61
C ILE A 684 -10.96 -12.05 -39.78
N GLY A 685 -11.45 -11.82 -41.00
CA GLY A 685 -10.72 -12.15 -42.24
C GLY A 685 -10.44 -13.65 -42.44
N GLU A 686 -11.14 -14.53 -41.70
CA GLU A 686 -10.90 -15.98 -41.64
C GLU A 686 -9.42 -16.36 -41.46
N CYS A 687 -8.72 -15.67 -40.56
CA CYS A 687 -7.31 -15.91 -40.32
C CYS A 687 -7.05 -17.02 -39.29
N PHE A 688 -5.86 -17.62 -39.40
CA PHE A 688 -5.36 -18.62 -38.46
C PHE A 688 -4.22 -18.03 -37.63
N LEU A 689 -4.30 -18.19 -36.31
CA LEU A 689 -3.28 -17.78 -35.36
C LEU A 689 -2.64 -19.04 -34.76
N GLU A 690 -1.37 -19.31 -35.07
CA GLU A 690 -0.58 -20.36 -34.41
C GLU A 690 0.22 -19.73 -33.27
N CYS A 691 0.03 -20.21 -32.04
CA CYS A 691 0.67 -19.65 -30.85
C CYS A 691 1.39 -20.71 -30.00
N ASP A 692 2.32 -20.27 -29.14
CA ASP A 692 2.98 -21.17 -28.19
C ASP A 692 2.18 -21.31 -26.87
N CYS A 693 1.29 -20.36 -26.61
CA CYS A 693 0.44 -20.32 -25.42
C CYS A 693 -0.93 -19.71 -25.79
N PHE A 694 -2.00 -20.42 -25.46
CA PHE A 694 -3.36 -19.94 -25.52
C PHE A 694 -3.94 -19.91 -24.10
N LEU A 695 -4.40 -18.73 -23.65
CA LEU A 695 -5.05 -18.55 -22.35
C LEU A 695 -6.54 -18.28 -22.55
N SER A 696 -7.41 -19.20 -22.11
CA SER A 696 -8.85 -18.97 -22.04
C SER A 696 -9.22 -18.25 -20.73
N ALA A 697 -9.54 -16.96 -20.83
CA ALA A 697 -9.94 -16.10 -19.70
C ALA A 697 -11.38 -15.61 -19.85
N THR A 698 -12.31 -16.51 -20.19
CA THR A 698 -13.73 -16.23 -20.51
C THR A 698 -14.64 -16.08 -19.28
N GLY A 699 -14.06 -15.71 -18.13
CA GLY A 699 -14.74 -15.60 -16.85
C GLY A 699 -14.68 -16.88 -16.01
N ARG A 700 -15.42 -16.86 -14.89
CA ARG A 700 -15.42 -17.92 -13.88
C ARG A 700 -16.86 -18.35 -13.55
N ALA A 701 -17.02 -19.55 -13.02
CA ALA A 701 -18.29 -20.15 -12.60
C ALA A 701 -18.25 -20.49 -11.10
N GLY A 702 -19.38 -20.30 -10.41
CA GLY A 702 -19.53 -20.59 -8.99
C GLY A 702 -19.35 -22.08 -8.69
N CYS A 703 -18.63 -22.40 -7.61
CA CYS A 703 -18.44 -23.77 -7.16
C CYS A 703 -19.63 -24.23 -6.31
N THR A 704 -20.74 -24.57 -6.96
CA THR A 704 -21.98 -25.01 -6.28
C THR A 704 -22.32 -26.48 -6.50
N ASP A 705 -21.50 -27.21 -7.26
CA ASP A 705 -21.73 -28.62 -7.58
C ASP A 705 -21.72 -29.46 -6.28
N ASN A 706 -22.67 -30.38 -6.15
CA ASN A 706 -22.80 -31.32 -5.04
C ASN A 706 -22.99 -30.69 -3.63
N LEU A 707 -23.31 -29.41 -3.53
CA LEU A 707 -23.63 -28.76 -2.25
C LEU A 707 -25.03 -29.11 -1.73
N GLY A 708 -25.94 -29.63 -2.55
CA GLY A 708 -27.32 -29.90 -2.15
C GLY A 708 -28.18 -28.62 -2.00
N LEU A 709 -27.87 -27.57 -2.77
CA LEU A 709 -28.56 -26.27 -2.68
C LEU A 709 -30.06 -26.37 -3.00
N GLU A 710 -30.45 -27.29 -3.89
CA GLU A 710 -31.85 -27.51 -4.26
C GLU A 710 -32.69 -27.98 -3.07
N ALA A 711 -32.10 -28.77 -2.16
CA ALA A 711 -32.78 -29.30 -0.98
C ALA A 711 -33.17 -28.19 0.02
N VAL A 712 -32.45 -27.06 0.01
CA VAL A 712 -32.69 -25.92 0.90
C VAL A 712 -33.29 -24.70 0.18
N GLY A 713 -33.52 -24.80 -1.13
CA GLY A 713 -34.16 -23.75 -1.93
C GLY A 713 -33.25 -22.57 -2.28
N VAL A 714 -31.92 -22.71 -2.18
CA VAL A 714 -30.96 -21.67 -2.59
C VAL A 714 -30.88 -21.63 -4.11
N LYS A 715 -31.10 -20.46 -4.70
CA LYS A 715 -31.14 -20.29 -6.16
C LYS A 715 -29.75 -19.96 -6.73
N THR A 716 -29.43 -20.57 -7.87
CA THR A 716 -28.26 -20.22 -8.69
C THR A 716 -28.69 -19.52 -9.98
N GLY A 717 -27.80 -18.68 -10.51
CA GLY A 717 -27.98 -17.91 -11.74
C GLY A 717 -26.94 -18.26 -12.81
N ARG A 718 -26.61 -17.27 -13.65
CA ARG A 718 -25.62 -17.41 -14.73
C ARG A 718 -24.28 -17.90 -14.17
N GLY A 719 -23.68 -18.88 -14.85
CA GLY A 719 -22.39 -19.46 -14.42
C GLY A 719 -22.45 -20.17 -13.08
N LYS A 720 -23.61 -20.67 -12.65
CA LYS A 720 -23.83 -21.33 -11.35
C LYS A 720 -23.53 -20.44 -10.13
N MET A 721 -23.50 -19.11 -10.29
CA MET A 721 -23.35 -18.20 -9.16
C MET A 721 -24.61 -18.22 -8.29
N ILE A 722 -24.47 -18.19 -6.97
CA ILE A 722 -25.59 -18.08 -6.03
C ILE A 722 -26.20 -16.67 -6.13
N GLN A 723 -27.52 -16.61 -6.22
CA GLN A 723 -28.24 -15.34 -6.20
C GLN A 723 -28.34 -14.83 -4.76
N VAL A 724 -27.90 -13.59 -4.53
CA VAL A 724 -27.96 -12.93 -3.23
C VAL A 724 -28.49 -11.50 -3.38
N ASP A 725 -29.03 -10.95 -2.29
CA ASP A 725 -29.36 -9.53 -2.20
C ASP A 725 -28.13 -8.67 -1.84
N GLU A 726 -28.34 -7.37 -1.63
CA GLU A 726 -27.29 -6.42 -1.23
C GLU A 726 -26.59 -6.75 0.09
N ASN A 727 -27.24 -7.54 0.95
CA ASN A 727 -26.77 -8.00 2.25
C ASN A 727 -26.15 -9.39 2.20
N GLN A 728 -25.98 -9.96 1.00
CA GLN A 728 -25.44 -11.30 0.76
C GLN A 728 -26.39 -12.43 1.23
N TYR A 729 -27.66 -12.10 1.47
CA TYR A 729 -28.68 -13.04 1.88
C TYR A 729 -29.21 -13.81 0.67
N THR A 730 -29.32 -15.13 0.79
CA THR A 730 -29.72 -16.03 -0.32
C THR A 730 -31.24 -16.10 -0.53
N GLY A 731 -32.04 -15.49 0.36
CA GLY A 731 -33.49 -15.68 0.41
C GLY A 731 -33.94 -16.87 1.28
N VAL A 732 -33.00 -17.67 1.79
CA VAL A 732 -33.27 -18.81 2.68
C VAL A 732 -32.81 -18.48 4.09
N ALA A 733 -33.69 -18.67 5.08
CA ALA A 733 -33.42 -18.32 6.48
C ALA A 733 -32.07 -18.87 6.96
N SER A 734 -31.26 -17.99 7.56
CA SER A 734 -29.93 -18.28 8.09
C SER A 734 -28.86 -18.72 7.07
N ILE A 735 -29.08 -18.58 5.76
CA ILE A 735 -28.08 -18.93 4.72
C ILE A 735 -27.67 -17.68 3.92
N TYR A 736 -26.37 -17.43 3.89
CA TYR A 736 -25.73 -16.33 3.17
C TYR A 736 -24.66 -16.90 2.22
N ALA A 737 -24.30 -16.15 1.18
CA ALA A 737 -23.23 -16.55 0.26
C ALA A 737 -22.32 -15.36 -0.08
N VAL A 738 -21.00 -15.57 -0.10
CA VAL A 738 -20.00 -14.50 -0.19
C VAL A 738 -18.83 -14.89 -1.07
N GLY A 739 -18.09 -13.91 -1.59
CA GLY A 739 -16.95 -14.15 -2.48
C GLY A 739 -17.39 -14.54 -3.89
N ASP A 740 -16.52 -15.21 -4.63
CA ASP A 740 -16.74 -15.48 -6.06
C ASP A 740 -18.04 -16.25 -6.33
N VAL A 741 -18.43 -17.19 -5.47
CA VAL A 741 -19.67 -17.95 -5.62
C VAL A 741 -20.91 -17.05 -5.61
N ALA A 742 -20.81 -15.86 -5.03
CA ALA A 742 -21.86 -14.83 -4.95
C ALA A 742 -21.49 -13.57 -5.77
N GLY A 743 -20.61 -13.69 -6.77
CA GLY A 743 -20.27 -12.60 -7.69
C GLY A 743 -19.26 -11.57 -7.16
N GLY A 744 -18.57 -11.86 -6.06
CA GLY A 744 -17.52 -10.99 -5.51
C GLY A 744 -16.30 -10.82 -6.44
N ASN A 745 -15.95 -11.85 -7.22
CA ASN A 745 -14.93 -11.91 -8.29
C ASN A 745 -13.54 -11.27 -8.01
N LEU A 746 -13.27 -10.82 -6.80
CA LEU A 746 -12.02 -10.27 -6.27
C LEU A 746 -11.96 -10.57 -4.77
N ALA A 747 -10.76 -10.92 -4.26
CA ALA A 747 -10.58 -11.33 -2.87
C ALA A 747 -11.08 -10.28 -1.86
N THR A 748 -10.71 -9.01 -2.07
CA THR A 748 -11.12 -7.86 -1.24
C THR A 748 -12.64 -7.67 -1.26
N ILE A 749 -13.27 -7.81 -2.42
CA ILE A 749 -14.73 -7.68 -2.53
C ILE A 749 -15.43 -8.81 -1.79
N GLY A 750 -14.91 -10.03 -1.89
CA GLY A 750 -15.41 -11.19 -1.15
C GLY A 750 -15.28 -11.04 0.37
N GLN A 751 -14.18 -10.45 0.84
CA GLN A 751 -13.98 -10.15 2.26
C GLN A 751 -14.96 -9.09 2.77
N ALA A 752 -15.20 -8.02 2.01
CA ALA A 752 -16.23 -7.02 2.34
C ALA A 752 -17.64 -7.64 2.36
N GLN A 753 -17.95 -8.52 1.39
CA GLN A 753 -19.20 -9.30 1.39
C GLN A 753 -19.33 -10.16 2.66
N ALA A 754 -18.26 -10.80 3.10
CA ALA A 754 -18.21 -11.60 4.31
C ALA A 754 -18.50 -10.78 5.57
N VAL A 755 -17.85 -9.63 5.73
CA VAL A 755 -18.10 -8.71 6.86
C VAL A 755 -19.57 -8.29 6.89
N ARG A 756 -20.12 -7.89 5.74
CA ARG A 756 -21.54 -7.50 5.62
C ARG A 756 -22.49 -8.64 5.97
N ALA A 757 -22.25 -9.84 5.44
CA ALA A 757 -23.09 -11.00 5.65
C ALA A 757 -23.20 -11.34 7.15
N VAL A 758 -22.05 -11.45 7.83
CA VAL A 758 -21.98 -11.80 9.26
C VAL A 758 -22.64 -10.72 10.12
N ARG A 759 -22.44 -9.44 9.81
CA ARG A 759 -23.08 -8.30 10.49
C ARG A 759 -24.60 -8.34 10.36
N LYS A 760 -25.12 -8.65 9.17
CA LYS A 760 -26.56 -8.74 8.94
C LYS A 760 -27.17 -9.99 9.57
N MET A 761 -26.42 -11.08 9.60
CA MET A 761 -26.83 -12.35 10.20
C MET A 761 -26.98 -12.27 11.72
N PHE A 762 -26.02 -11.66 12.41
CA PHE A 762 -25.97 -11.65 13.88
C PHE A 762 -26.28 -10.29 14.53
N GLY A 763 -26.48 -9.24 13.73
CA GLY A 763 -26.68 -7.88 14.20
C GLY A 763 -25.37 -7.17 14.59
N SER A 764 -25.50 -5.95 15.12
CA SER A 764 -24.38 -5.08 15.47
C SER A 764 -23.60 -5.55 16.71
N GLY A 765 -24.23 -6.31 17.61
CA GLY A 765 -23.63 -6.63 18.91
C GLY A 765 -23.31 -5.35 19.70
N GLN A 766 -22.11 -5.29 20.28
CA GLN A 766 -21.57 -4.10 20.99
C GLN A 766 -20.94 -3.04 20.05
N TYR A 767 -20.88 -3.27 18.75
CA TYR A 767 -20.17 -2.40 17.81
C TYR A 767 -21.15 -1.59 16.95
N THR A 768 -20.94 -0.28 16.81
CA THR A 768 -21.71 0.55 15.87
C THR A 768 -21.34 0.15 14.44
N LEU A 769 -22.32 -0.31 13.64
CA LEU A 769 -22.07 -0.67 12.25
C LEU A 769 -22.13 0.58 11.37
N LYS A 770 -21.12 0.77 10.50
CA LYS A 770 -21.29 1.63 9.32
C LYS A 770 -22.23 0.92 8.34
N ASP A 771 -23.23 1.64 7.83
CA ASP A 771 -24.27 1.10 6.94
C ASP A 771 -23.76 0.78 5.52
N LYS A 772 -22.63 1.35 5.13
CA LYS A 772 -21.96 1.13 3.84
C LYS A 772 -20.50 0.79 4.10
N GLU A 773 -19.93 0.05 3.16
CA GLU A 773 -18.52 -0.33 3.16
C GLU A 773 -17.98 0.01 1.77
N ALA A 774 -17.06 0.96 1.71
CA ALA A 774 -16.32 1.29 0.51
C ALA A 774 -15.42 0.12 0.11
N LYS A 775 -15.49 -0.25 -1.17
CA LYS A 775 -14.80 -1.44 -1.69
C LYS A 775 -13.68 -1.03 -2.64
N PRO A 776 -12.41 -1.08 -2.21
CA PRO A 776 -11.31 -0.81 -3.13
C PRO A 776 -11.18 -1.96 -4.13
N TYR A 777 -11.12 -1.61 -5.40
CA TYR A 777 -10.82 -2.50 -6.51
C TYR A 777 -9.40 -2.22 -6.98
N ILE A 778 -8.66 -3.27 -7.32
CA ILE A 778 -7.34 -3.16 -7.93
C ILE A 778 -7.25 -4.15 -9.09
N VAL A 779 -6.74 -3.65 -10.20
CA VAL A 779 -6.26 -4.43 -11.34
C VAL A 779 -4.74 -4.32 -11.37
N TRP A 780 -4.05 -5.46 -11.30
CA TRP A 780 -2.60 -5.52 -11.13
C TRP A 780 -1.88 -5.50 -12.48
N THR A 781 -2.25 -4.55 -13.33
CA THR A 781 -1.54 -4.25 -14.58
C THR A 781 -0.24 -3.50 -14.28
N ILE A 782 0.52 -3.21 -15.33
CA ILE A 782 1.68 -2.31 -15.27
C ILE A 782 1.35 -1.14 -16.19
N PRO A 783 1.09 0.08 -15.68
CA PRO A 783 1.02 0.45 -14.25
C PRO A 783 -0.24 -0.09 -13.54
N GLU A 784 -0.27 0.02 -12.20
CA GLU A 784 -1.43 -0.41 -11.39
C GLU A 784 -2.64 0.49 -11.67
N VAL A 785 -3.83 -0.10 -11.61
CA VAL A 785 -5.10 0.62 -11.69
C VAL A 785 -5.93 0.27 -10.46
N ALA A 786 -6.38 1.28 -9.73
CA ALA A 786 -7.18 1.10 -8.52
C ALA A 786 -8.32 2.11 -8.46
N TRP A 787 -9.46 1.72 -7.91
CA TRP A 787 -10.58 2.64 -7.71
C TRP A 787 -11.50 2.22 -6.56
N VAL A 788 -12.31 3.15 -6.11
CA VAL A 788 -13.34 2.95 -5.09
C VAL A 788 -14.48 3.94 -5.30
N GLY A 789 -15.69 3.57 -4.88
CA GLY A 789 -16.87 4.41 -5.04
C GLY A 789 -17.38 4.47 -6.48
N LEU A 790 -18.10 5.55 -6.79
CA LEU A 790 -18.73 5.74 -8.10
C LEU A 790 -17.68 6.08 -9.17
N ASN A 791 -17.88 5.60 -10.39
CA ASN A 791 -17.26 6.18 -11.58
C ASN A 791 -18.13 7.31 -12.16
N GLU A 792 -17.60 8.02 -13.16
CA GLU A 792 -18.29 9.14 -13.82
C GLU A 792 -19.62 8.71 -14.44
N GLN A 793 -19.64 7.58 -15.16
CA GLN A 793 -20.85 7.07 -15.83
C GLN A 793 -21.95 6.69 -14.84
N GLU A 794 -21.59 6.12 -13.70
CA GLU A 794 -22.51 5.77 -12.62
C GLU A 794 -23.08 7.00 -11.92
N ALA A 795 -22.26 8.03 -11.71
CA ALA A 795 -22.71 9.30 -11.13
C ALA A 795 -23.69 10.02 -12.05
N GLU A 796 -23.43 10.02 -13.37
CA GLU A 796 -24.33 10.53 -14.41
C GLU A 796 -25.63 9.73 -14.46
N ALA A 797 -25.55 8.39 -14.50
CA ALA A 797 -26.72 7.52 -14.56
C ALA A 797 -27.64 7.68 -13.34
N LYS A 798 -27.07 8.06 -12.18
CA LYS A 798 -27.82 8.37 -10.96
C LYS A 798 -28.34 9.81 -10.91
N GLY A 799 -28.06 10.64 -11.91
CA GLY A 799 -28.50 12.04 -11.97
C GLY A 799 -27.91 12.91 -10.86
N LEU A 800 -26.71 12.57 -10.36
CA LEU A 800 -26.10 13.30 -9.24
C LEU A 800 -25.57 14.66 -9.68
N ASN A 801 -25.60 15.64 -8.77
CA ASN A 801 -24.88 16.91 -8.94
C ASN A 801 -23.44 16.75 -8.46
N PHE A 802 -22.53 16.33 -9.34
CA PHE A 802 -21.15 16.03 -8.99
C PHE A 802 -20.12 16.86 -9.76
N GLY A 803 -18.93 16.94 -9.21
CA GLY A 803 -17.73 17.49 -9.84
C GLY A 803 -16.66 16.42 -9.99
N LEU A 804 -15.77 16.65 -10.96
CA LEU A 804 -14.63 15.80 -11.25
C LEU A 804 -13.36 16.63 -11.12
N VAL A 805 -12.30 16.03 -10.61
CA VAL A 805 -10.94 16.56 -10.64
C VAL A 805 -9.99 15.43 -11.00
N ARG A 806 -9.03 15.71 -11.89
CA ARG A 806 -7.96 14.78 -12.24
C ARG A 806 -6.62 15.49 -12.08
N VAL A 807 -5.72 14.89 -11.31
CA VAL A 807 -4.40 15.43 -10.99
C VAL A 807 -3.33 14.43 -11.38
N GLU A 808 -2.37 14.87 -12.17
CA GLU A 808 -1.22 14.04 -12.58
C GLU A 808 -0.25 13.83 -11.42
N TYR A 809 0.44 12.70 -11.41
CA TYR A 809 1.52 12.39 -10.44
C TYR A 809 2.61 13.46 -10.43
N SER A 810 2.88 14.10 -11.58
CA SER A 810 3.83 15.21 -11.70
C SER A 810 3.45 16.46 -10.90
N ARG A 811 2.23 16.53 -10.36
CA ARG A 811 1.81 17.59 -9.43
C ARG A 811 2.22 17.32 -7.98
N ALA A 812 2.69 16.12 -7.66
CA ALA A 812 3.34 15.81 -6.40
C ALA A 812 4.86 15.78 -6.60
N VAL A 813 5.61 16.28 -5.60
CA VAL A 813 7.08 16.23 -5.62
C VAL A 813 7.57 14.79 -5.80
N ARG A 814 6.88 13.81 -5.20
CA ARG A 814 7.20 12.38 -5.38
C ARG A 814 7.16 11.93 -6.84
N GLY A 815 6.15 12.37 -7.61
CA GLY A 815 6.06 12.05 -9.03
C GLY A 815 7.15 12.71 -9.87
N ILE A 816 7.57 13.92 -9.49
CA ILE A 816 8.71 14.60 -10.14
C ILE A 816 10.02 13.85 -9.85
N VAL A 817 10.25 13.47 -8.60
CA VAL A 817 11.49 12.80 -8.16
C VAL A 817 11.62 11.41 -8.76
N SER A 818 10.53 10.64 -8.78
CA SER A 818 10.54 9.26 -9.33
C SER A 818 10.47 9.22 -10.86
N GLY A 819 9.91 10.25 -11.49
CA GLY A 819 9.63 10.26 -12.94
C GLY A 819 8.47 9.36 -13.36
N GLU A 820 7.75 8.76 -12.40
CA GLU A 820 6.62 7.87 -12.66
C GLU A 820 5.44 8.63 -13.27
N LYS A 821 4.80 7.99 -14.24
CA LYS A 821 3.58 8.51 -14.87
C LYS A 821 2.36 7.94 -14.17
N GLY A 822 1.34 8.77 -14.02
CA GLY A 822 0.10 8.37 -13.38
C GLY A 822 -0.77 9.56 -13.03
N PHE A 823 -1.97 9.29 -12.52
CA PHE A 823 -2.91 10.29 -12.05
C PHE A 823 -3.81 9.76 -10.94
N LEU A 824 -4.38 10.71 -10.19
CA LEU A 824 -5.51 10.51 -9.30
C LEU A 824 -6.70 11.31 -9.83
N LYS A 825 -7.86 10.67 -9.98
CA LYS A 825 -9.14 11.29 -10.29
C LYS A 825 -10.08 11.15 -9.10
N MET A 826 -10.70 12.27 -8.72
CA MET A 826 -11.64 12.36 -7.61
C MET A 826 -13.00 12.83 -8.13
N ILE A 827 -14.04 12.14 -7.68
CA ILE A 827 -15.45 12.47 -7.93
C ILE A 827 -16.03 12.92 -6.59
N TYR A 828 -16.71 14.07 -6.56
CA TYR A 828 -17.28 14.64 -5.34
C TYR A 828 -18.65 15.25 -5.60
N ASP A 829 -19.51 15.32 -4.58
CA ASP A 829 -20.80 16.01 -4.69
C ASP A 829 -20.58 17.54 -4.64
N ARG A 830 -21.23 18.29 -5.54
CA ARG A 830 -21.10 19.76 -5.52
C ARG A 830 -21.75 20.46 -4.32
N PRO A 831 -22.84 19.94 -3.73
CA PRO A 831 -23.46 20.61 -2.60
C PRO A 831 -22.61 20.61 -1.32
N GLN A 832 -22.00 19.48 -0.97
CA GLN A 832 -21.30 19.32 0.31
C GLN A 832 -19.79 19.05 0.16
N GLY A 833 -19.32 18.73 -1.05
CA GLY A 833 -17.94 18.37 -1.32
C GLY A 833 -17.58 16.96 -0.86
N ARG A 834 -18.54 16.10 -0.53
CA ARG A 834 -18.34 14.70 -0.15
C ARG A 834 -17.71 13.94 -1.30
N VAL A 835 -16.68 13.16 -1.01
CA VAL A 835 -16.04 12.28 -1.99
C VAL A 835 -16.99 11.11 -2.30
N LEU A 836 -17.29 10.94 -3.57
CA LEU A 836 -18.17 9.89 -4.10
C LEU A 836 -17.39 8.74 -4.73
N GLY A 837 -16.17 9.01 -5.19
CA GLY A 837 -15.29 8.00 -5.78
C GLY A 837 -13.90 8.53 -6.06
N VAL A 838 -12.92 7.62 -6.04
CA VAL A 838 -11.50 7.90 -6.29
C VAL A 838 -10.98 6.84 -7.25
N HIS A 839 -10.22 7.27 -8.26
CA HIS A 839 -9.73 6.46 -9.37
C HIS A 839 -8.26 6.79 -9.60
N ILE A 840 -7.37 5.82 -9.52
CA ILE A 840 -5.91 6.01 -9.55
C ILE A 840 -5.31 5.08 -10.59
N CYS A 841 -4.42 5.62 -11.41
CA CYS A 841 -3.59 4.86 -12.33
C CYS A 841 -2.14 5.30 -12.14
N GLY A 842 -1.22 4.37 -11.88
CA GLY A 842 0.20 4.70 -11.69
C GLY A 842 0.91 3.74 -10.75
N ALA A 843 2.17 4.03 -10.47
CA ALA A 843 2.91 3.32 -9.42
C ALA A 843 2.17 3.43 -8.08
N GLN A 844 2.12 2.33 -7.33
CA GLN A 844 1.52 2.24 -6.00
C GLN A 844 0.02 2.59 -5.93
N ALA A 845 -0.72 2.61 -7.04
CA ALA A 845 -2.15 2.91 -7.02
C ALA A 845 -2.92 2.03 -6.03
N GLY A 846 -2.49 0.77 -5.87
CA GLY A 846 -3.07 -0.15 -4.90
C GLY A 846 -2.86 0.21 -3.43
N GLU A 847 -1.78 0.93 -3.10
CA GLU A 847 -1.53 1.44 -1.76
C GLU A 847 -2.33 2.72 -1.52
N LEU A 848 -2.31 3.65 -2.49
CA LEU A 848 -2.94 4.96 -2.38
C LEU A 848 -4.47 4.91 -2.32
N ILE A 849 -5.09 3.87 -2.89
CA ILE A 849 -6.54 3.74 -2.91
C ILE A 849 -7.14 3.49 -1.51
N ASN A 850 -6.34 3.03 -0.55
CA ASN A 850 -6.83 2.74 0.81
C ASN A 850 -7.32 4.01 1.51
N PHE A 851 -6.61 5.14 1.38
CA PHE A 851 -7.08 6.43 1.87
C PHE A 851 -8.36 6.88 1.15
N GLY A 852 -8.45 6.63 -0.16
CA GLY A 852 -9.66 6.92 -0.94
C GLY A 852 -10.85 6.07 -0.53
N ALA A 853 -10.62 4.81 -0.13
CA ALA A 853 -11.65 3.91 0.35
C ALA A 853 -12.20 4.41 1.69
N ASP A 854 -11.33 4.77 2.61
CA ASP A 854 -11.69 5.38 3.89
C ASP A 854 -12.48 6.69 3.69
N ALA A 855 -11.98 7.59 2.83
CA ALA A 855 -12.66 8.86 2.53
C ALA A 855 -14.06 8.68 1.92
N VAL A 856 -14.27 7.66 1.08
CA VAL A 856 -15.60 7.34 0.54
C VAL A 856 -16.49 6.70 1.59
N ASP A 857 -15.94 5.84 2.45
CA ASP A 857 -16.68 5.14 3.50
C ASP A 857 -17.23 6.11 4.55
N ASP A 858 -16.40 7.06 4.97
CA ASP A 858 -16.73 8.08 5.97
C ASP A 858 -17.56 9.23 5.39
N GLY A 859 -17.69 9.27 4.06
CA GLY A 859 -18.30 10.38 3.37
C GLY A 859 -17.52 11.68 3.61
N THR A 860 -16.20 11.56 3.76
CA THR A 860 -15.24 12.64 3.94
C THR A 860 -15.38 13.65 2.81
N THR A 861 -15.36 14.93 3.17
CA THR A 861 -15.47 16.03 2.23
C THR A 861 -14.08 16.49 1.75
N ILE A 862 -14.04 17.12 0.59
CA ILE A 862 -12.83 17.81 0.12
C ILE A 862 -12.32 18.84 1.14
N PHE A 863 -13.21 19.42 1.95
CA PHE A 863 -12.85 20.41 2.97
C PHE A 863 -12.17 19.78 4.17
N GLU A 864 -12.52 18.54 4.50
CA GLU A 864 -11.84 17.70 5.49
C GLU A 864 -10.50 17.20 4.94
N ILE A 865 -10.44 16.73 3.68
CA ILE A 865 -9.17 16.34 3.01
C ILE A 865 -8.15 17.49 3.04
N LEU A 866 -8.57 18.73 2.84
CA LEU A 866 -7.70 19.91 2.91
C LEU A 866 -7.11 20.17 4.30
N GLN A 867 -7.63 19.51 5.36
CA GLN A 867 -7.11 19.62 6.72
C GLN A 867 -6.09 18.54 7.04
N PHE A 868 -6.03 17.47 6.25
CA PHE A 868 -5.03 16.41 6.42
C PHE A 868 -3.64 16.94 6.09
N VAL A 869 -2.70 16.53 6.94
CA VAL A 869 -1.28 16.82 6.79
C VAL A 869 -0.59 15.57 6.27
N PHE A 870 -0.38 15.51 4.95
CA PHE A 870 0.34 14.41 4.32
C PHE A 870 1.86 14.62 4.40
N PRO A 871 2.67 13.58 4.67
CA PRO A 871 4.12 13.68 4.55
C PRO A 871 4.53 14.27 3.20
N ALA A 872 5.47 15.21 3.23
CA ALA A 872 6.00 15.80 2.00
C ALA A 872 6.68 14.73 1.15
N VAL A 873 6.73 14.90 -0.17
CA VAL A 873 7.36 13.93 -1.09
C VAL A 873 6.68 12.55 -1.07
N THR A 874 5.36 12.52 -0.87
CA THR A 874 4.51 11.34 -1.06
C THR A 874 3.51 11.55 -2.20
N TYR A 875 2.92 10.46 -2.71
CA TYR A 875 1.81 10.53 -3.65
C TYR A 875 0.48 10.84 -2.95
N HIS A 876 0.32 10.53 -1.65
CA HIS A 876 -0.90 10.88 -0.91
C HIS A 876 -1.20 12.40 -0.93
N VAL A 877 -0.19 13.26 -1.09
CA VAL A 877 -0.38 14.71 -1.32
C VAL A 877 -1.31 15.02 -2.50
N LEU A 878 -1.44 14.13 -3.48
CA LEU A 878 -2.37 14.29 -4.61
C LEU A 878 -3.83 14.41 -4.16
N TYR A 879 -4.23 13.82 -3.03
CA TYR A 879 -5.57 14.03 -2.46
C TYR A 879 -5.78 15.49 -2.06
N ASN A 880 -4.80 16.14 -1.44
CA ASN A 880 -4.86 17.55 -1.07
C ASN A 880 -4.87 18.45 -2.33
N VAL A 881 -4.06 18.13 -3.34
CA VAL A 881 -4.05 18.85 -4.62
C VAL A 881 -5.41 18.72 -5.33
N ALA A 882 -5.99 17.53 -5.35
CA ALA A 882 -7.30 17.27 -5.95
C ALA A 882 -8.42 18.01 -5.19
N ALA A 883 -8.41 17.95 -3.86
CA ALA A 883 -9.36 18.66 -3.01
C ALA A 883 -9.26 20.19 -3.17
N THR A 884 -8.04 20.73 -3.32
CA THR A 884 -7.80 22.15 -3.59
C THR A 884 -8.45 22.55 -4.91
N GLU A 885 -8.22 21.78 -5.97
CA GLU A 885 -8.81 22.06 -7.27
C GLU A 885 -10.33 21.88 -7.29
N ALA A 886 -10.86 20.92 -6.53
CA ALA A 886 -12.30 20.72 -6.34
C ALA A 886 -12.92 21.94 -5.65
N LYS A 887 -12.30 22.44 -4.57
CA LYS A 887 -12.75 23.64 -3.86
C LYS A 887 -12.78 24.87 -4.77
N LEU A 888 -11.74 25.07 -5.58
CA LEU A 888 -11.70 26.17 -6.57
C LEU A 888 -12.85 26.04 -7.58
N ARG A 889 -13.19 24.83 -8.03
CA ARG A 889 -14.31 24.57 -8.95
C ARG A 889 -15.69 24.75 -8.29
N MET A 890 -15.84 24.40 -7.00
CA MET A 890 -17.10 24.52 -6.24
C MET A 890 -17.41 25.97 -5.85
N GLY A 891 -16.41 26.69 -5.35
CA GLY A 891 -16.58 28.06 -4.87
C GLY A 891 -16.83 29.08 -5.98
N GLY A 892 -16.92 28.64 -7.24
CA GLY A 892 -17.07 29.48 -8.42
C GLY A 892 -16.20 30.71 -8.28
N VAL A 893 -14.88 30.50 -8.17
CA VAL A 893 -13.89 31.48 -7.69
C VAL A 893 -14.34 32.93 -7.95
N GLN A 894 -15.04 33.53 -6.98
CA GLN A 894 -15.61 34.88 -7.19
C GLN A 894 -14.48 35.90 -7.39
N ASN A 895 -13.27 35.57 -6.89
CA ASN A 895 -12.04 36.33 -7.06
C ASN A 895 -10.93 35.44 -7.66
N LEU A 896 -11.00 35.15 -8.97
CA LEU A 896 -9.85 34.58 -9.68
C LEU A 896 -8.73 35.62 -9.67
N SER A 897 -7.48 35.20 -9.45
CA SER A 897 -6.36 36.08 -9.79
C SER A 897 -6.39 36.37 -11.29
N ALA A 898 -5.97 37.57 -11.65
CA ALA A 898 -5.91 38.01 -13.03
C ALA A 898 -5.19 36.99 -13.95
N ALA A 899 -4.03 36.50 -13.53
CA ALA A 899 -3.29 35.43 -14.22
C ALA A 899 -4.12 34.13 -14.44
N ALA A 900 -4.92 33.69 -13.46
CA ALA A 900 -5.74 32.49 -13.59
C ALA A 900 -6.91 32.70 -14.57
N SER A 901 -7.46 33.91 -14.61
CA SER A 901 -8.48 34.31 -15.59
C SER A 901 -7.91 34.36 -16.99
N TRP A 902 -6.71 34.93 -17.18
CA TRP A 902 -6.01 34.96 -18.47
C TRP A 902 -5.66 33.56 -19.00
N ALA A 903 -5.26 32.63 -18.11
CA ALA A 903 -5.04 31.23 -18.49
C ALA A 903 -6.31 30.54 -19.04
N ARG A 904 -7.49 30.94 -18.58
CA ARG A 904 -8.77 30.40 -19.07
C ARG A 904 -9.14 30.96 -20.44
N VAL A 905 -8.90 32.25 -20.68
CA VAL A 905 -9.03 32.84 -22.02
C VAL A 905 -8.15 32.08 -23.01
N LYS A 906 -6.87 31.85 -22.65
CA LYS A 906 -5.96 31.04 -23.45
C LYS A 906 -6.48 29.64 -23.73
N THR A 907 -7.04 28.96 -22.72
CA THR A 907 -7.62 27.63 -22.90
C THR A 907 -8.80 27.65 -23.89
N ALA A 908 -9.64 28.68 -23.86
CA ALA A 908 -10.73 28.85 -24.80
C ALA A 908 -10.22 29.10 -26.24
N ILE A 909 -9.17 29.90 -26.40
CA ILE A 909 -8.48 30.13 -27.69
C ILE A 909 -7.95 28.80 -28.25
N MET A 910 -7.24 28.02 -27.42
CA MET A 910 -6.67 26.73 -27.83
C MET A 910 -7.74 25.71 -28.21
N LYS A 911 -8.83 25.65 -27.45
CA LYS A 911 -9.96 24.75 -27.77
C LYS A 911 -10.64 25.15 -29.09
N SER A 912 -10.69 26.44 -29.42
CA SER A 912 -11.19 26.93 -30.71
C SER A 912 -10.28 26.48 -31.86
N LEU A 913 -8.96 26.56 -31.68
CA LEU A 913 -7.96 26.08 -32.65
C LEU A 913 -8.08 24.57 -32.91
N GLU A 914 -8.21 23.77 -31.86
CA GLU A 914 -8.38 22.30 -31.96
C GLU A 914 -9.66 21.93 -32.72
N LYS A 915 -10.74 22.68 -32.50
CA LYS A 915 -12.05 22.42 -33.13
C LYS A 915 -12.09 22.77 -34.62
N GLN A 916 -11.19 23.63 -35.10
CA GLN A 916 -11.14 24.11 -36.49
C GLN A 916 -10.07 23.44 -37.37
N GLN A 917 -9.45 22.34 -36.91
CA GLN A 917 -8.53 21.47 -37.68
C GLN A 917 -7.77 22.16 -38.84
N SER A 918 -6.77 22.97 -38.46
CA SER A 918 -5.65 23.39 -39.32
C SER A 918 -5.86 24.56 -40.31
N GLN A 919 -6.87 25.43 -40.14
CA GLN A 919 -7.00 26.64 -40.98
C GLN A 919 -6.54 27.97 -40.35
N MET A 920 -6.34 28.03 -39.03
CA MET A 920 -5.94 29.25 -38.33
C MET A 920 -4.63 29.08 -37.57
N THR A 921 -3.76 30.08 -37.67
CA THR A 921 -2.57 30.27 -36.83
C THR A 921 -2.96 30.75 -35.43
N PHE A 922 -2.04 30.65 -34.48
CA PHE A 922 -2.26 31.12 -33.12
C PHE A 922 -2.53 32.64 -33.08
N GLU A 923 -1.77 33.42 -33.85
CA GLU A 923 -1.97 34.85 -34.00
C GLU A 923 -3.38 35.19 -34.50
N GLU A 924 -3.88 34.47 -35.52
CA GLU A 924 -5.24 34.66 -36.03
C GLU A 924 -6.31 34.30 -34.99
N ALA A 925 -6.05 33.32 -34.13
CA ALA A 925 -6.99 32.92 -33.07
C ALA A 925 -7.03 33.90 -31.91
N VAL A 926 -5.88 34.47 -31.55
CA VAL A 926 -5.81 35.55 -30.57
C VAL A 926 -6.53 36.79 -31.13
N GLU A 927 -6.32 37.14 -32.41
CA GLU A 927 -7.00 38.25 -33.06
C GLU A 927 -8.52 38.07 -33.12
N ALA A 928 -8.99 36.90 -33.55
CA ALA A 928 -10.42 36.59 -33.61
C ALA A 928 -11.08 36.66 -32.22
N THR A 929 -10.37 36.20 -31.18
CA THR A 929 -10.86 36.23 -29.81
C THR A 929 -10.90 37.66 -29.27
N PHE A 930 -9.85 38.45 -29.52
CA PHE A 930 -9.82 39.86 -29.15
C PHE A 930 -10.99 40.63 -29.79
N ARG A 931 -11.22 40.45 -31.09
CA ARG A 931 -12.37 41.06 -31.80
C ARG A 931 -13.72 40.60 -31.25
N THR A 932 -13.81 39.36 -30.77
CA THR A 932 -15.03 38.86 -30.12
C THR A 932 -15.26 39.56 -28.78
N PHE A 933 -14.19 39.89 -28.08
CA PHE A 933 -14.25 40.56 -26.78
C PHE A 933 -14.49 42.07 -26.94
N ASP A 934 -13.92 42.66 -28.00
CA ASP A 934 -14.08 44.06 -28.41
C ASP A 934 -15.38 44.24 -29.21
N ALA A 935 -16.51 44.00 -28.54
CA ALA A 935 -17.82 43.98 -29.20
C ALA A 935 -18.24 45.32 -29.84
N ASP A 936 -17.63 46.44 -29.45
CA ASP A 936 -17.90 47.77 -30.02
C ASP A 936 -16.86 48.20 -31.08
N GLY A 937 -15.83 47.38 -31.31
CA GLY A 937 -14.82 47.59 -32.35
C GLY A 937 -13.91 48.78 -32.09
N THR A 938 -13.73 49.16 -30.83
CA THR A 938 -12.92 50.33 -30.44
C THR A 938 -11.42 50.04 -30.42
N GLY A 939 -11.03 48.77 -30.45
CA GLY A 939 -9.65 48.32 -30.27
C GLY A 939 -9.23 48.24 -28.79
N HIS A 940 -10.16 48.39 -27.86
CA HIS A 940 -9.90 48.48 -26.42
C HIS A 940 -10.88 47.63 -25.62
N LEU A 941 -10.37 46.76 -24.75
CA LEU A 941 -11.21 45.97 -23.85
C LEU A 941 -11.39 46.70 -22.52
N THR A 942 -12.59 47.25 -22.33
CA THR A 942 -13.00 47.82 -21.03
C THR A 942 -13.35 46.72 -20.02
N ALA A 943 -13.42 47.08 -18.73
CA ALA A 943 -13.86 46.17 -17.66
C ALA A 943 -15.22 45.51 -17.99
N LYS A 944 -16.17 46.28 -18.52
CA LYS A 944 -17.49 45.75 -18.87
C LYS A 944 -17.43 44.75 -20.02
N GLN A 945 -16.65 45.02 -21.06
CA GLN A 945 -16.47 44.10 -22.19
C GLN A 945 -15.75 42.84 -21.77
N LEU A 946 -14.70 42.97 -20.95
CA LEU A 946 -13.98 41.83 -20.42
C LEU A 946 -14.91 40.98 -19.54
N GLN A 947 -15.69 41.58 -18.65
CA GLN A 947 -16.65 40.87 -17.80
C GLN A 947 -17.74 40.14 -18.62
N ALA A 948 -18.30 40.79 -19.65
CA ALA A 948 -19.28 40.18 -20.54
C ALA A 948 -18.68 39.02 -21.35
N SER A 949 -17.46 39.20 -21.83
CA SER A 949 -16.71 38.19 -22.59
C SER A 949 -16.39 36.96 -21.74
N MET A 950 -15.99 37.17 -20.48
CA MET A 950 -15.75 36.09 -19.53
C MET A 950 -17.02 35.29 -19.27
N ARG A 951 -18.18 35.96 -19.15
CA ARG A 951 -19.48 35.27 -19.05
C ARG A 951 -19.78 34.43 -20.28
N SER A 952 -19.47 34.91 -21.48
CA SER A 952 -19.71 34.18 -22.73
C SER A 952 -18.89 32.87 -22.83
N ILE A 953 -17.73 32.80 -22.17
CA ILE A 953 -16.91 31.59 -22.07
C ILE A 953 -17.15 30.78 -20.79
N GLY A 954 -18.24 31.09 -20.06
CA GLY A 954 -18.69 30.34 -18.88
C GLY A 954 -18.08 30.77 -17.55
N LEU A 955 -17.47 31.96 -17.46
CA LEU A 955 -16.85 32.50 -16.25
C LEU A 955 -17.64 33.68 -15.69
N THR A 956 -17.94 33.67 -14.39
CA THR A 956 -18.50 34.82 -13.70
C THR A 956 -17.42 35.41 -12.79
N LEU A 957 -16.93 36.60 -13.13
CA LEU A 957 -15.89 37.32 -12.37
C LEU A 957 -16.51 38.47 -11.57
N SER A 958 -15.97 38.75 -10.37
CA SER A 958 -16.23 39.98 -9.63
C SER A 958 -15.64 41.20 -10.35
N ASP A 959 -16.14 42.39 -10.02
CA ASP A 959 -15.63 43.65 -10.58
C ASP A 959 -14.14 43.86 -10.22
N GLU A 960 -13.74 43.50 -8.98
CA GLU A 960 -12.36 43.54 -8.50
C GLU A 960 -11.43 42.65 -9.33
N ALA A 961 -11.86 41.41 -9.65
CA ALA A 961 -11.06 40.50 -10.46
C ALA A 961 -10.85 41.01 -11.90
N VAL A 962 -11.86 41.69 -12.46
CA VAL A 962 -11.78 42.30 -13.79
C VAL A 962 -10.84 43.49 -13.79
N GLU A 963 -10.87 44.33 -12.75
CA GLU A 963 -9.92 45.44 -12.60
C GLU A 963 -8.48 44.95 -12.49
N ASP A 964 -8.24 43.88 -11.74
CA ASP A 964 -6.90 43.28 -11.62
C ASP A 964 -6.45 42.65 -12.95
N MET A 965 -7.36 42.07 -13.73
CA MET A 965 -7.05 41.58 -15.08
C MET A 965 -6.58 42.71 -15.99
N ILE A 966 -7.23 43.86 -15.92
CA ILE A 966 -6.82 45.05 -16.67
C ILE A 966 -5.46 45.50 -16.18
N LYS A 967 -5.25 45.69 -14.88
CA LYS A 967 -3.94 46.12 -14.33
C LYS A 967 -2.78 45.18 -14.71
N GLU A 968 -3.03 43.88 -14.81
CA GLU A 968 -2.00 42.90 -15.19
C GLU A 968 -1.64 42.97 -16.68
N ALA A 969 -2.63 43.20 -17.55
CA ALA A 969 -2.43 43.23 -18.99
C ALA A 969 -2.00 44.63 -19.49
N ASP A 970 -2.56 45.70 -18.92
CA ASP A 970 -2.34 47.10 -19.26
C ASP A 970 -0.98 47.59 -18.74
N GLN A 971 0.07 47.33 -19.51
CA GLN A 971 1.44 47.70 -19.13
C GLN A 971 1.64 49.22 -19.10
N GLN A 972 0.74 49.98 -19.71
CA GLN A 972 0.83 51.44 -19.85
C GLN A 972 -0.09 52.19 -18.87
N SER A 973 -0.86 51.48 -18.05
CA SER A 973 -1.79 52.03 -17.06
C SER A 973 -2.85 52.97 -17.67
N GLN A 974 -3.36 52.63 -18.84
CA GLN A 974 -4.38 53.35 -19.60
C GLN A 974 -5.83 53.08 -19.13
N GLY A 975 -6.06 52.04 -18.33
CA GLY A 975 -7.36 51.62 -17.78
C GLY A 975 -8.17 50.68 -18.67
N PHE A 976 -7.56 50.13 -19.73
CA PHE A 976 -8.17 49.16 -20.65
C PHE A 976 -7.07 48.26 -21.23
N VAL A 977 -7.45 47.13 -21.85
CA VAL A 977 -6.49 46.23 -22.52
C VAL A 977 -6.57 46.44 -24.03
N ASP A 978 -5.49 46.92 -24.65
CA ASP A 978 -5.39 47.00 -26.11
C ASP A 978 -4.95 45.66 -26.72
N TYR A 979 -4.91 45.59 -28.06
CA TYR A 979 -4.54 44.35 -28.74
C TYR A 979 -3.09 43.90 -28.45
N PRO A 980 -2.06 44.78 -28.52
CA PRO A 980 -0.70 44.44 -28.07
C PRO A 980 -0.61 43.89 -26.64
N ASP A 981 -1.31 44.49 -25.69
CA ASP A 981 -1.38 44.04 -24.30
C ASP A 981 -2.01 42.64 -24.21
N PHE A 982 -3.12 42.43 -24.94
CA PHE A 982 -3.82 41.14 -25.00
C PHE A 982 -2.96 40.03 -25.63
N VAL A 983 -2.20 40.33 -26.68
CA VAL A 983 -1.26 39.37 -27.29
C VAL A 983 -0.14 39.03 -26.31
N THR A 984 0.39 40.04 -25.62
CA THR A 984 1.47 39.88 -24.65
C THR A 984 1.03 38.98 -23.50
N ILE A 985 -0.13 39.25 -22.90
CA ILE A 985 -0.65 38.44 -21.79
C ILE A 985 -0.98 37.00 -22.22
N CYS A 986 -1.50 36.80 -23.43
CA CYS A 986 -1.74 35.46 -23.98
C CYS A 986 -0.44 34.66 -24.18
N ARG A 987 0.68 35.34 -24.47
CA ARG A 987 2.02 34.73 -24.62
C ARG A 987 2.69 34.47 -23.27
N THR A 988 2.58 35.37 -22.30
CA THR A 988 3.27 35.29 -21.01
C THR A 988 2.63 34.32 -20.01
N CYS A 989 1.33 34.02 -20.12
CA CYS A 989 0.63 33.01 -19.30
C CYS A 989 1.04 31.54 -19.62
N GLY A 990 2.34 31.24 -19.62
CA GLY A 990 2.90 29.89 -19.63
C GLY A 990 3.26 29.33 -21.01
N MET A 991 4.22 29.93 -21.71
CA MET A 991 5.01 29.25 -22.75
C MET A 991 6.50 29.48 -22.48
N GLY A 992 7.20 28.42 -22.10
CA GLY A 992 8.59 28.29 -22.57
C GLY A 992 8.55 28.13 -24.10
N PRO A 993 9.59 28.55 -24.84
CA PRO A 993 9.57 28.56 -26.29
C PRO A 993 9.28 27.17 -26.86
N VAL A 994 8.24 27.07 -27.68
CA VAL A 994 7.99 25.91 -28.55
C VAL A 994 9.15 25.85 -29.53
N LYS A 995 10.01 24.83 -29.40
CA LYS A 995 10.91 24.47 -30.50
C LYS A 995 10.02 24.09 -31.68
N ALA A 996 10.10 24.88 -32.74
CA ALA A 996 9.53 24.53 -34.03
C ALA A 996 9.98 23.11 -34.39
N ALA A 997 9.01 22.25 -34.67
CA ALA A 997 9.26 21.01 -35.39
C ALA A 997 9.97 21.39 -36.69
N LYS A 998 11.25 21.02 -36.81
CA LYS A 998 11.88 20.98 -38.13
C LYS A 998 11.30 19.79 -38.87
N ALA A 999 10.88 20.07 -40.10
CA ALA A 999 10.47 19.13 -41.13
C ALA A 999 11.48 17.99 -41.33
#